data_AF-A0A4Y7K3J9-F1
#
_entry.id   AF-A0A4Y7K3J9-F1
#
_cell.length_a   1.000
_cell.length_b   1.000
_cell.length_c   1.000
_cell.angle_alpha   90.00
_cell.angle_beta   90.00
_cell.angle_gamma   90.00
#
_symmetry.space_group_name_H-M   'P 1'
#
loop_
_entity.id
_entity.type
_entity.pdbx_description
1 polymer ?
#
loop_
_entity_poly.entity_id
_entity_poly.type
_entity_poly.pdbx_seq_one_letter_code
_entity_poly.pdbx_strand_id
1 'polypeptide(L)'
;MLQLPFENLVQELRPNVIVADMFIPWATETAGKFGIPRIVFHGTCLFSLCVSESLRSFQPDITSEKMNFLVPGLPDKIEMTMSELPEKSSATSEFAKLMERIRESEMQSYGAIINSFYEFEPAYANHHAKVMGRKAWQIGPVSLRNVDPVDKAQRGKTSSVNEHCVLSWLDSKKINSVLYICFGSVSRISNNQLVEIAMGLEDSDVPFVWVIRKLENDEKQMPLHEGFEDRIKGKGLIITGWSPQVLILDHPAVGGFMTHCGWNSVLEGITAGVPLITWPVFGEQFHNQKFVTEVARVGIQVGVEKWNFWIDGKNVSVKKEKIVKAVTQLMSSDGEETTEMRNRVKPLSEMAFTAVKEERERSLGLDIHIQEIKFPAAEAGLPEGFESVNDLTSLDMVPNLSQAIKMLQEPLERLIEEHKPDFIFADVLLPFATEAASKYGVPRFVFHGTSFFSQCVDQSLISDREAFVVPGLPDKIEMTRLQLHDKFKDEDASPTVAREQIREAEEKCYGILVNSFYELEPAYGIHYEKVMRKRVWSIGPVSLRNKDNVDKIQRGMKTEIDEHFILNWLDSKKPQSVLYICFGSLSRFSNAQLLEIAAGVEDSGTSFIWVVRTIKKEEEEESCLPAGFEERTEGKGLIIREWAPQMLILDHPAVGGFMTHCGWNSILEGIRVGVEKWNSWIEPEDVGARKEEIANAVSQLMSDGEEGQNIRTRAKELSKMARKTVKEGGSSYENLTALIQELKMLHIFFFPFVAYGHMIPTIDIAKLFAARGVKTTIILTPLNASVLSSSIDRGRSLGLDIHIQVIKFPGVEAGLPEGVESCDDMTSPEMVPKIFLAVKMLQEPLEQLIEEHRPDVIVADMFIPFATEAASKYGIPRFVFHGTSFYSQCVEESLFCHKPYVGVTSDREPFLVPGLPDKIEMTRLQLNVHFKVENGFFTEVRNLFRDAEQKSYGILVNGFNELEPAYAMHYNKVLGKKAWAIGPVSLRNRDSVDKVQRGKKTAINEHVVLEWLDSKKPNSVLYICFGSMARFSKAQLLEMAVGLEDSRISFMWVIRTVKREEEESFLPEGFEDRKEGKGLVIREWAPQVLILDHPAVGGFMTHCGWNSILEGVSAGVPMITWPMFAEQFHNENFITRVLKIGIPVGVEKWNDWIDAEDVQVKKEKIANVISRLMGDEEEGKNMRMRAKELGKKAKVAVEEGGSSYENLSALIQELEMVKASTTRRRVP
;
A
#
# COMPACT_ATOMS: atom_id res chain seq x y z
N MET A 1 -15.27 -0.99 -40.81
CA MET A 1 -14.65 0.36 -40.71
C MET A 1 -13.93 0.56 -39.38
N LEU A 2 -14.54 0.25 -38.22
CA LEU A 2 -13.86 0.41 -36.92
C LEU A 2 -12.91 -0.74 -36.54
N GLN A 3 -13.07 -1.93 -37.13
CA GLN A 3 -12.26 -3.11 -36.81
C GLN A 3 -10.75 -2.88 -37.02
N LEU A 4 -10.33 -2.37 -38.18
CA LEU A 4 -8.91 -2.16 -38.47
C LEU A 4 -8.25 -1.10 -37.56
N PRO A 5 -8.85 0.10 -37.33
CA PRO A 5 -8.34 1.02 -36.32
C PRO A 5 -8.27 0.41 -34.91
N PHE A 6 -9.24 -0.41 -34.53
CA PHE A 6 -9.24 -1.08 -33.23
C PHE A 6 -8.14 -2.15 -33.14
N GLU A 7 -7.90 -2.93 -34.20
CA GLU A 7 -6.78 -3.87 -34.27
C GLU A 7 -5.42 -3.17 -34.08
N ASN A 8 -5.23 -2.01 -34.71
CA ASN A 8 -4.01 -1.21 -34.54
C ASN A 8 -3.83 -0.75 -33.08
N LEU A 9 -4.92 -0.32 -32.44
CA LEU A 9 -4.90 0.10 -31.04
C LEU A 9 -4.57 -1.07 -30.08
N VAL A 10 -5.13 -2.26 -30.34
CA VAL A 10 -4.83 -3.47 -29.55
C VAL A 10 -3.36 -3.86 -29.70
N GLN A 11 -2.79 -3.73 -30.89
CA GLN A 11 -1.37 -3.99 -31.13
C GLN A 11 -0.44 -3.01 -30.38
N GLU A 12 -0.83 -1.74 -30.30
CA GLU A 12 -0.11 -0.69 -29.58
C GLU A 12 -0.18 -0.88 -28.06
N LEU A 13 -1.39 -1.03 -27.51
CA LEU A 13 -1.62 -1.07 -26.07
C LEU A 13 -1.37 -2.45 -25.43
N ARG A 14 -1.43 -3.53 -26.22
CA ARG A 14 -1.28 -4.93 -25.77
C ARG A 14 -2.13 -5.27 -24.53
N PRO A 15 -3.46 -5.06 -24.57
CA PRO A 15 -4.32 -5.27 -23.41
C PRO A 15 -4.35 -6.74 -22.99
N ASN A 16 -4.47 -7.00 -21.69
CA ASN A 16 -4.58 -8.36 -21.15
C ASN A 16 -5.97 -8.99 -21.39
N VAL A 17 -7.00 -8.18 -21.61
CA VAL A 17 -8.38 -8.62 -21.86
C VAL A 17 -9.11 -7.55 -22.69
N ILE A 18 -10.06 -7.98 -23.53
CA ILE A 18 -10.97 -7.09 -24.27
C ILE A 18 -12.38 -7.30 -23.74
N VAL A 19 -12.99 -6.26 -23.17
CA VAL A 19 -14.43 -6.24 -22.84
C VAL A 19 -15.16 -5.44 -23.92
N ALA A 20 -16.12 -6.06 -24.59
CA ALA A 20 -16.84 -5.44 -25.69
C ALA A 20 -18.33 -5.75 -25.65
N ASP A 21 -19.15 -4.75 -25.98
CA ASP A 21 -20.60 -4.86 -26.11
C ASP A 21 -21.01 -6.00 -27.07
N MET A 22 -22.13 -6.67 -26.77
CA MET A 22 -22.64 -7.78 -27.58
C MET A 22 -22.85 -7.43 -29.05
N PHE A 23 -23.17 -6.18 -29.40
CA PHE A 23 -23.36 -5.73 -30.79
C PHE A 23 -22.06 -5.52 -31.57
N ILE A 24 -20.90 -5.82 -30.99
CA ILE A 24 -19.58 -5.73 -31.62
C ILE A 24 -18.96 -7.12 -31.78
N PRO A 25 -19.55 -8.03 -32.60
CA PRO A 25 -19.10 -9.42 -32.67
C PRO A 25 -17.69 -9.59 -33.25
N TRP A 26 -17.23 -8.65 -34.08
CA TRP A 26 -15.88 -8.66 -34.67
C TRP A 26 -14.77 -8.39 -33.64
N ALA A 27 -15.08 -7.95 -32.43
CA ALA A 27 -14.10 -7.79 -31.35
C ALA A 27 -13.51 -9.15 -30.93
N THR A 28 -14.29 -10.23 -31.01
CA THR A 28 -13.83 -11.60 -30.73
C THR A 28 -12.83 -12.08 -31.78
N GLU A 29 -13.10 -11.78 -33.05
CA GLU A 29 -12.17 -12.07 -34.16
C GLU A 29 -10.82 -11.35 -33.94
N THR A 30 -10.89 -10.08 -33.52
CA THR A 30 -9.70 -9.26 -33.19
C THR A 30 -8.94 -9.84 -32.01
N ALA A 31 -9.63 -10.18 -30.92
CA ALA A 31 -9.01 -10.75 -29.72
C ALA A 31 -8.31 -12.09 -30.02
N GLY A 32 -8.97 -12.96 -30.80
CA GLY A 32 -8.40 -14.22 -31.27
C GLY A 32 -7.14 -14.03 -32.10
N LYS A 33 -7.08 -13.02 -32.98
CA LYS A 33 -5.90 -12.68 -33.79
C LYS A 33 -4.66 -12.36 -32.95
N PHE A 34 -4.84 -11.75 -31.77
CA PHE A 34 -3.75 -11.37 -30.87
C PHE A 34 -3.57 -12.31 -29.67
N GLY A 35 -4.34 -13.40 -29.58
CA GLY A 35 -4.29 -14.34 -28.46
C GLY A 35 -4.77 -13.75 -27.12
N ILE A 36 -5.65 -12.74 -27.17
CA ILE A 36 -6.17 -12.02 -25.99
C ILE A 36 -7.56 -12.56 -25.66
N PRO A 37 -7.91 -12.81 -24.38
CA PRO A 37 -9.27 -13.20 -24.01
C PRO A 37 -10.27 -12.06 -24.25
N ARG A 38 -11.43 -12.40 -24.83
CA ARG A 38 -12.56 -11.48 -24.98
C ARG A 38 -13.69 -11.84 -24.01
N ILE A 39 -14.27 -10.83 -23.37
CA ILE A 39 -15.45 -10.92 -22.52
C ILE A 39 -16.57 -10.08 -23.16
N VAL A 40 -17.78 -10.63 -23.20
CA VAL A 40 -18.97 -9.95 -23.76
C VAL A 40 -19.61 -9.09 -22.68
N PHE A 41 -20.01 -7.86 -22.99
CA PHE A 41 -20.91 -7.10 -22.10
C PHE A 41 -22.34 -7.15 -22.64
N HIS A 42 -23.29 -7.55 -21.80
CA HIS A 42 -24.72 -7.52 -22.10
C HIS A 42 -25.42 -6.40 -21.32
N GLY A 43 -26.10 -5.52 -22.05
CA GLY A 43 -26.99 -4.49 -21.49
C GLY A 43 -28.38 -4.99 -21.12
N THR A 44 -28.55 -6.29 -20.84
CA THR A 44 -29.81 -6.93 -20.47
C THR A 44 -29.60 -7.91 -19.31
N CYS A 45 -30.69 -8.52 -18.83
CA CYS A 45 -30.70 -9.42 -17.69
C CYS A 45 -30.50 -10.90 -18.05
N LEU A 46 -30.16 -11.72 -17.05
CA LEU A 46 -29.99 -13.16 -17.26
C LEU A 46 -31.31 -13.85 -17.61
N PHE A 47 -32.44 -13.38 -17.09
CA PHE A 47 -33.76 -13.85 -17.49
C PHE A 47 -33.95 -13.76 -19.00
N SER A 48 -33.67 -12.60 -19.60
CA SER A 48 -33.87 -12.37 -21.04
C SER A 48 -32.94 -13.23 -21.89
N LEU A 49 -31.70 -13.47 -21.44
CA LEU A 49 -30.77 -14.36 -22.14
C LEU A 49 -31.26 -15.81 -22.15
N CYS A 50 -31.74 -16.31 -21.01
CA CYS A 50 -32.30 -17.65 -20.88
C CYS A 50 -33.57 -17.83 -21.74
N VAL A 51 -34.48 -16.86 -21.73
CA VAL A 51 -35.68 -16.87 -22.59
C VAL A 51 -35.29 -16.91 -24.07
N SER A 52 -34.34 -16.06 -24.47
CA SER A 52 -33.87 -16.00 -25.86
C SER A 52 -33.25 -17.32 -26.31
N GLU A 53 -32.50 -18.01 -25.45
CA GLU A 53 -31.89 -19.30 -25.81
C GLU A 53 -32.92 -20.43 -25.90
N SER A 54 -33.90 -20.46 -24.99
CA SER A 54 -34.98 -21.44 -25.02
C SER A 54 -35.82 -21.31 -26.31
N LEU A 55 -36.21 -20.09 -26.67
CA LEU A 55 -37.02 -19.81 -27.86
C LEU A 55 -36.29 -20.12 -29.18
N ARG A 56 -34.95 -20.12 -29.20
CA ARG A 56 -34.18 -20.56 -30.38
C ARG A 56 -34.28 -22.07 -30.62
N SER A 57 -34.35 -22.84 -29.54
CA SER A 57 -34.38 -24.31 -29.60
C SER A 57 -35.79 -24.89 -29.74
N PHE A 58 -36.82 -24.03 -29.65
CA PHE A 58 -38.22 -24.43 -29.64
C PHE A 58 -39.01 -23.71 -30.73
N GLN A 59 -39.63 -24.49 -31.64
CA GLN A 59 -40.63 -23.97 -32.58
C GLN A 59 -42.01 -24.36 -32.07
N PRO A 60 -42.76 -23.44 -31.45
CA PRO A 60 -44.11 -23.75 -30.99
C PRO A 60 -45.06 -23.94 -32.19
N ASP A 61 -45.92 -24.95 -32.11
CA ASP A 61 -46.94 -25.25 -33.12
C ASP A 61 -48.17 -24.35 -32.90
N ILE A 62 -48.15 -23.17 -33.53
CA ILE A 62 -49.11 -22.09 -33.21
C ILE A 62 -50.01 -21.79 -34.41
N THR A 63 -51.32 -21.80 -34.14
CA THR A 63 -52.39 -21.57 -35.13
C THR A 63 -52.96 -20.15 -35.09
N SER A 64 -52.56 -19.30 -34.13
CA SER A 64 -53.04 -17.91 -33.95
C SER A 64 -52.01 -17.01 -33.25
N GLU A 65 -51.88 -15.74 -33.67
CA GLU A 65 -50.95 -14.74 -33.07
C GLU A 65 -51.20 -14.46 -31.57
N LYS A 66 -52.41 -14.77 -31.07
CA LYS A 66 -52.84 -14.55 -29.68
C LYS A 66 -52.81 -15.79 -28.79
N MET A 67 -52.34 -16.92 -29.32
CA MET A 67 -52.27 -18.16 -28.53
C MET A 67 -51.09 -18.09 -27.57
N ASN A 68 -51.35 -18.25 -26.26
CA ASN A 68 -50.30 -18.39 -25.25
C ASN A 68 -49.58 -19.73 -25.43
N PHE A 69 -48.28 -19.73 -25.23
CA PHE A 69 -47.45 -20.93 -25.11
C PHE A 69 -46.46 -20.77 -23.96
N LEU A 70 -46.10 -21.90 -23.34
CA LEU A 70 -45.07 -21.92 -22.30
C LEU A 70 -43.69 -21.97 -22.93
N VAL A 71 -42.79 -21.09 -22.47
CA VAL A 71 -41.38 -21.13 -22.88
C VAL A 71 -40.71 -22.32 -22.17
N PRO A 72 -40.22 -23.34 -22.89
CA PRO A 72 -39.76 -24.56 -22.27
C PRO A 72 -38.43 -24.39 -21.52
N GLY A 73 -38.20 -25.22 -20.51
CA GLY A 73 -36.89 -25.34 -19.86
C GLY A 73 -36.49 -24.22 -18.90
N LEU A 74 -37.27 -23.14 -18.75
CA LEU A 74 -36.98 -22.07 -17.80
C LEU A 74 -37.27 -22.46 -16.34
N PRO A 75 -36.64 -21.79 -15.34
CA PRO A 75 -36.93 -22.00 -13.92
C PRO A 75 -38.38 -21.75 -13.54
N ASP A 76 -38.99 -20.68 -14.05
CA ASP A 76 -40.39 -20.34 -13.82
C ASP A 76 -41.27 -20.71 -15.04
N LYS A 77 -42.58 -20.86 -14.79
CA LYS A 77 -43.57 -21.06 -15.85
C LYS A 77 -43.88 -19.73 -16.54
N ILE A 78 -43.12 -19.41 -17.58
CA ILE A 78 -43.29 -18.17 -18.35
C ILE A 78 -44.18 -18.43 -19.58
N GLU A 79 -45.29 -17.72 -19.66
CA GLU A 79 -46.18 -17.72 -20.82
C GLU A 79 -45.91 -16.53 -21.74
N MET A 80 -45.84 -16.79 -23.04
CA MET A 80 -45.68 -15.79 -24.10
C MET A 80 -46.65 -16.05 -25.25
N THR A 81 -46.88 -15.05 -26.08
CA THR A 81 -47.67 -15.12 -27.32
C THR A 81 -46.77 -14.96 -28.54
N MET A 82 -47.23 -15.39 -29.72
CA MET A 82 -46.49 -15.16 -30.98
C MET A 82 -46.31 -13.69 -31.29
N SER A 83 -47.24 -12.84 -30.84
CA SER A 83 -47.15 -11.41 -31.06
C SER A 83 -46.04 -10.78 -30.21
N GLU A 84 -45.67 -11.33 -29.06
CA GLU A 84 -44.53 -10.88 -28.24
C GLU A 84 -43.15 -11.31 -28.80
N LEU A 85 -43.12 -12.18 -29.81
CA LEU A 85 -41.89 -12.63 -30.47
C LEU A 85 -41.51 -11.73 -31.67
N PRO A 86 -40.22 -11.64 -32.04
CA PRO A 86 -39.82 -10.99 -33.28
C PRO A 86 -40.50 -11.64 -34.48
N GLU A 87 -41.06 -10.84 -35.40
CA GLU A 87 -41.53 -11.36 -36.69
C GLU A 87 -40.40 -12.15 -37.34
N LYS A 88 -40.68 -13.37 -37.83
CA LYS A 88 -39.71 -14.20 -38.56
C LYS A 88 -39.24 -13.41 -39.78
N SER A 89 -38.20 -12.60 -39.62
CA SER A 89 -37.48 -12.02 -40.74
C SER A 89 -37.06 -13.19 -41.61
N SER A 90 -37.25 -13.09 -42.94
CA SER A 90 -36.75 -14.13 -43.83
C SER A 90 -35.30 -14.44 -43.44
N ALA A 91 -34.91 -15.71 -43.37
CA ALA A 91 -33.55 -16.14 -43.00
C ALA A 91 -32.44 -15.51 -43.88
N THR A 92 -32.83 -14.74 -44.89
CA THR A 92 -32.02 -13.94 -45.81
C THR A 92 -31.78 -12.50 -45.35
N SER A 93 -32.40 -12.01 -44.27
CA SER A 93 -32.23 -10.62 -43.80
C SER A 93 -30.84 -10.40 -43.19
N GLU A 94 -30.23 -9.23 -43.46
CA GLU A 94 -28.93 -8.87 -42.87
C GLU A 94 -28.96 -8.80 -41.35
N PHE A 95 -30.14 -8.53 -40.77
CA PHE A 95 -30.34 -8.54 -39.32
C PHE A 95 -30.27 -9.95 -38.74
N ALA A 96 -30.88 -10.96 -39.39
CA ALA A 96 -30.77 -12.35 -38.96
C ALA A 96 -29.30 -12.83 -38.99
N LYS A 97 -28.54 -12.44 -40.02
CA LYS A 97 -27.10 -12.72 -40.10
C LYS A 97 -26.30 -12.06 -38.98
N LEU A 98 -26.64 -10.82 -38.62
CA LEU A 98 -26.00 -10.12 -37.50
C LEU A 98 -26.27 -10.83 -36.17
N MET A 99 -27.52 -11.24 -35.90
CA MET A 99 -27.88 -11.94 -34.68
C MET A 99 -27.17 -13.29 -34.54
N GLU A 100 -26.98 -14.01 -35.65
CA GLU A 100 -26.20 -15.25 -35.66
C GLU A 100 -24.71 -14.98 -35.37
N ARG A 101 -24.13 -13.94 -35.98
CA ARG A 101 -22.74 -13.54 -35.67
C ARG A 101 -22.55 -13.12 -34.21
N ILE A 102 -23.53 -12.45 -33.61
CA ILE A 102 -23.51 -12.10 -32.18
C ILE A 102 -23.46 -13.37 -31.32
N ARG A 103 -24.30 -14.36 -31.64
CA ARG A 103 -24.32 -15.68 -30.96
C ARG A 103 -22.98 -16.40 -31.10
N GLU A 104 -22.44 -16.52 -32.32
CA GLU A 104 -21.15 -17.17 -32.55
C GLU A 104 -20.02 -16.48 -31.76
N SER A 105 -20.00 -15.15 -31.79
CA SER A 105 -19.04 -14.34 -31.04
C SER A 105 -19.15 -14.55 -29.53
N GLU A 106 -20.37 -14.62 -28.99
CA GLU A 106 -20.62 -14.92 -27.58
C GLU A 106 -20.12 -16.32 -27.21
N MET A 107 -20.42 -17.33 -28.02
CA MET A 107 -19.98 -18.71 -27.82
C MET A 107 -18.45 -18.88 -27.87
N GLN A 108 -17.75 -18.00 -28.60
CA GLN A 108 -16.28 -17.99 -28.68
C GLN A 108 -15.62 -17.17 -27.57
N SER A 109 -16.39 -16.40 -26.80
CA SER A 109 -15.86 -15.55 -25.73
C SER A 109 -15.52 -16.35 -24.47
N TYR A 110 -14.67 -15.78 -23.63
CA TYR A 110 -14.27 -16.37 -22.34
C TYR A 110 -15.44 -16.43 -21.34
N GLY A 111 -16.35 -15.45 -21.44
CA GLY A 111 -17.59 -15.38 -20.67
C GLY A 111 -18.32 -14.06 -20.94
N ALA A 112 -19.36 -13.79 -20.14
CA ALA A 112 -20.22 -12.62 -20.26
C ALA A 112 -20.24 -11.82 -18.95
N ILE A 113 -20.22 -10.49 -19.06
CA ILE A 113 -20.52 -9.56 -17.99
C ILE A 113 -21.96 -9.08 -18.19
N ILE A 114 -22.72 -9.18 -17.12
CA ILE A 114 -24.13 -8.79 -17.05
C ILE A 114 -24.22 -7.62 -16.09
N ASN A 115 -24.81 -6.51 -16.52
CA ASN A 115 -25.19 -5.45 -15.59
C ASN A 115 -26.41 -5.92 -14.79
N SER A 116 -26.23 -6.74 -13.76
CA SER A 116 -27.26 -7.27 -12.84
C SER A 116 -26.55 -7.70 -11.55
N PHE A 117 -27.27 -8.23 -10.55
CA PHE A 117 -26.69 -8.80 -9.33
C PHE A 117 -27.34 -10.15 -9.03
N TYR A 118 -26.61 -11.04 -8.34
CA TYR A 118 -27.02 -12.45 -8.18
C TYR A 118 -28.34 -12.58 -7.43
N GLU A 119 -28.52 -11.78 -6.38
CA GLU A 119 -29.68 -11.79 -5.50
C GLU A 119 -30.97 -11.41 -6.22
N PHE A 120 -30.89 -10.65 -7.32
CA PHE A 120 -32.06 -10.26 -8.09
C PHE A 120 -32.59 -11.39 -8.99
N GLU A 121 -31.68 -12.23 -9.51
CA GLU A 121 -32.01 -13.26 -10.51
C GLU A 121 -31.39 -14.64 -10.21
N PRO A 122 -31.41 -15.15 -8.96
CA PRO A 122 -30.57 -16.29 -8.58
C PRO A 122 -30.92 -17.57 -9.34
N ALA A 123 -32.21 -17.81 -9.60
CA ALA A 123 -32.67 -18.97 -10.37
C ALA A 123 -32.16 -18.92 -11.83
N TYR A 124 -32.14 -17.74 -12.44
CA TYR A 124 -31.72 -17.54 -13.83
C TYR A 124 -30.20 -17.52 -13.97
N ALA A 125 -29.47 -17.04 -12.97
CA ALA A 125 -28.01 -17.14 -12.91
C ALA A 125 -27.56 -18.61 -12.90
N ASN A 126 -28.15 -19.40 -12.02
CA ASN A 126 -27.86 -20.84 -11.92
C ASN A 126 -28.30 -21.59 -13.19
N HIS A 127 -29.45 -21.22 -13.77
CA HIS A 127 -29.93 -21.81 -15.01
C HIS A 127 -29.02 -21.50 -16.20
N HIS A 128 -28.61 -20.23 -16.36
CA HIS A 128 -27.68 -19.80 -17.40
C HIS A 128 -26.35 -20.56 -17.29
N ALA A 129 -25.77 -20.64 -16.08
CA ALA A 129 -24.53 -21.39 -15.86
C ALA A 129 -24.66 -22.86 -16.26
N LYS A 130 -25.80 -23.49 -15.95
CA LYS A 130 -26.10 -24.89 -16.28
C LYS A 130 -26.34 -25.14 -17.77
N VAL A 131 -27.10 -24.27 -18.44
CA VAL A 131 -27.53 -24.47 -19.83
C VAL A 131 -26.49 -23.97 -20.82
N MET A 132 -25.89 -22.81 -20.58
CA MET A 132 -24.91 -22.22 -21.48
C MET A 132 -23.50 -22.79 -21.26
N GLY A 133 -23.21 -23.33 -20.06
CA GLY A 133 -21.88 -23.88 -19.73
C GLY A 133 -20.75 -22.85 -19.77
N ARG A 134 -21.09 -21.56 -19.65
CA ARG A 134 -20.18 -20.42 -19.75
C ARG A 134 -20.24 -19.57 -18.49
N LYS A 135 -19.12 -18.89 -18.19
CA LYS A 135 -19.04 -17.96 -17.08
C LYS A 135 -19.87 -16.72 -17.38
N ALA A 136 -20.72 -16.33 -16.43
CA ALA A 136 -21.42 -15.06 -16.44
C ALA A 136 -21.12 -14.35 -15.11
N TRP A 137 -20.73 -13.07 -15.18
CA TRP A 137 -20.44 -12.23 -14.02
C TRP A 137 -21.48 -11.12 -13.93
N GLN A 138 -22.23 -11.11 -12.83
CA GLN A 138 -23.17 -10.05 -12.51
C GLN A 138 -22.42 -8.97 -11.71
N ILE A 139 -22.17 -7.81 -12.33
CA ILE A 139 -21.34 -6.72 -11.75
C ILE A 139 -22.13 -5.42 -11.47
N GLY A 140 -23.46 -5.51 -11.58
CA GLY A 140 -24.36 -4.38 -11.45
C GLY A 140 -24.99 -4.30 -10.06
N PRO A 141 -25.87 -3.29 -9.83
CA PRO A 141 -26.24 -2.26 -10.79
C PRO A 141 -25.16 -1.19 -10.94
N VAL A 142 -24.66 -0.99 -12.16
CA VAL A 142 -23.58 0.00 -12.41
C VAL A 142 -24.02 1.46 -12.16
N SER A 143 -25.32 1.73 -12.08
CA SER A 143 -25.88 3.03 -11.69
C SER A 143 -25.49 3.45 -10.28
N LEU A 144 -25.24 2.50 -9.37
CA LEU A 144 -24.86 2.79 -7.99
C LEU A 144 -23.40 3.24 -7.83
N ARG A 145 -22.63 3.28 -8.92
CA ARG A 145 -21.32 3.95 -8.92
C ARG A 145 -21.43 5.47 -8.84
N ASN A 146 -22.58 6.03 -9.21
CA ASN A 146 -22.83 7.47 -9.09
C ASN A 146 -23.39 7.79 -7.69
N VAL A 147 -22.53 8.29 -6.80
CA VAL A 147 -22.83 8.32 -5.36
C VAL A 147 -23.48 9.63 -4.91
N ASP A 148 -22.88 10.75 -5.30
CA ASP A 148 -23.36 12.08 -4.90
C ASP A 148 -24.35 12.69 -5.92
N PRO A 149 -25.14 13.69 -5.52
CA PRO A 149 -26.14 14.30 -6.40
C PRO A 149 -25.58 14.89 -7.70
N VAL A 150 -24.35 15.41 -7.70
CA VAL A 150 -23.72 16.01 -8.89
C VAL A 150 -23.35 14.91 -9.87
N ASP A 151 -22.76 13.82 -9.38
CA ASP A 151 -22.41 12.65 -10.18
C ASP A 151 -23.67 11.97 -10.76
N LYS A 152 -24.72 11.83 -9.94
CA LYS A 152 -26.03 11.34 -10.37
C LYS A 152 -26.66 12.22 -11.46
N ALA A 153 -26.50 13.54 -11.38
CA ALA A 153 -27.00 14.48 -12.39
C ALA A 153 -26.22 14.43 -13.70
N GLN A 154 -24.91 14.15 -13.64
CA GLN A 154 -24.00 14.10 -14.78
C GLN A 154 -24.05 12.77 -15.54
N ARG A 155 -24.75 11.75 -15.02
CA ARG A 155 -24.88 10.45 -15.66
C ARG A 155 -25.70 10.53 -16.95
N GLY A 156 -25.01 10.60 -18.09
CA GLY A 156 -25.60 10.64 -19.42
C GLY A 156 -25.13 11.86 -20.22
N LYS A 157 -25.97 12.37 -21.14
CA LYS A 157 -25.71 13.69 -21.72
C LYS A 157 -26.25 14.78 -20.79
N THR A 158 -25.69 15.99 -20.91
CA THR A 158 -26.12 17.17 -20.15
C THR A 158 -27.64 17.33 -20.19
N SER A 159 -28.24 17.42 -19.00
CA SER A 159 -29.67 17.61 -18.83
C SER A 159 -30.14 18.88 -19.54
N SER A 160 -31.32 18.79 -20.14
CA SER A 160 -32.00 19.93 -20.77
C SER A 160 -32.63 20.91 -19.76
N VAL A 161 -32.68 20.51 -18.49
CA VAL A 161 -33.23 21.27 -17.37
C VAL A 161 -32.21 21.33 -16.25
N ASN A 162 -32.15 22.46 -15.54
CA ASN A 162 -31.30 22.59 -14.36
C ASN A 162 -31.79 21.64 -13.26
N GLU A 163 -30.88 20.81 -12.73
CA GLU A 163 -31.17 19.84 -11.67
C GLU A 163 -31.83 20.46 -10.43
N HIS A 164 -31.44 21.68 -10.03
CA HIS A 164 -32.07 22.39 -8.92
C HIS A 164 -33.54 22.73 -9.19
N CYS A 165 -33.92 23.00 -10.44
CA CYS A 165 -35.32 23.28 -10.77
C CYS A 165 -36.20 22.03 -10.64
N VAL A 166 -35.67 20.86 -11.04
CA VAL A 166 -36.38 19.59 -10.92
C VAL A 166 -36.49 19.17 -9.47
N LEU A 167 -35.39 19.25 -8.72
CA LEU A 167 -35.37 18.94 -7.28
C LEU A 167 -36.32 19.87 -6.50
N SER A 168 -36.25 21.19 -6.72
CA SER A 168 -37.14 22.13 -6.05
C SER A 168 -38.63 21.88 -6.36
N TRP A 169 -38.95 21.40 -7.57
CA TRP A 169 -40.32 21.00 -7.89
C TRP A 169 -40.72 19.71 -7.14
N LEU A 170 -39.83 18.72 -7.07
CA LEU A 170 -40.06 17.47 -6.34
C LEU A 170 -40.15 17.68 -4.82
N ASP A 171 -39.34 18.57 -4.25
CA ASP A 171 -39.38 19.00 -2.84
C ASP A 171 -40.75 19.56 -2.45
N SER A 172 -41.48 20.13 -3.42
CA SER A 172 -42.85 20.65 -3.19
C SER A 172 -43.93 19.56 -3.15
N LYS A 173 -43.57 18.29 -3.38
CA LYS A 173 -44.51 17.16 -3.47
C LYS A 173 -44.41 16.26 -2.25
N LYS A 174 -45.48 15.50 -2.00
CA LYS A 174 -45.52 14.52 -0.91
C LYS A 174 -44.64 13.31 -1.29
N ILE A 175 -44.10 12.63 -0.27
CA ILE A 175 -43.40 11.35 -0.44
C ILE A 175 -44.29 10.36 -1.20
N ASN A 176 -43.69 9.60 -2.11
CA ASN A 176 -44.38 8.60 -2.95
C ASN A 176 -45.57 9.12 -3.78
N SER A 177 -45.65 10.42 -4.07
CA SER A 177 -46.80 11.01 -4.78
C SER A 177 -46.56 11.34 -6.26
N VAL A 178 -45.32 11.25 -6.73
CA VAL A 178 -44.94 11.63 -8.10
C VAL A 178 -44.70 10.41 -8.97
N LEU A 179 -45.27 10.38 -10.17
CA LEU A 179 -44.94 9.43 -11.22
C LEU A 179 -43.85 10.01 -12.13
N TYR A 180 -42.72 9.31 -12.27
CA TYR A 180 -41.71 9.63 -13.28
C TYR A 180 -41.98 8.85 -14.57
N ILE A 181 -41.83 9.48 -15.74
CA ILE A 181 -42.08 8.86 -17.05
C ILE A 181 -40.89 9.12 -17.98
N CYS A 182 -40.23 8.05 -18.43
CA CYS A 182 -39.12 8.11 -19.38
C CYS A 182 -39.02 6.83 -20.22
N PHE A 183 -38.98 6.99 -21.55
CA PHE A 183 -38.93 5.86 -22.50
C PHE A 183 -37.56 5.70 -23.18
N GLY A 184 -36.51 6.27 -22.61
CA GLY A 184 -35.12 6.11 -23.08
C GLY A 184 -34.77 6.87 -24.37
N SER A 185 -33.55 6.65 -24.86
CA SER A 185 -32.93 7.43 -25.95
C SER A 185 -33.09 6.80 -27.34
N VAL A 186 -33.68 5.62 -27.46
CA VAL A 186 -33.83 4.91 -28.74
C VAL A 186 -35.31 4.81 -29.15
N SER A 187 -36.21 4.64 -28.19
CA SER A 187 -37.65 4.49 -28.44
C SER A 187 -38.25 5.69 -29.17
N ARG A 188 -39.05 5.42 -30.20
CA ARG A 188 -39.83 6.43 -30.94
C ARG A 188 -41.32 6.23 -30.66
N ILE A 189 -41.94 7.22 -30.04
CA ILE A 189 -43.38 7.25 -29.75
C ILE A 189 -44.07 8.15 -30.78
N SER A 190 -45.17 7.69 -31.35
CA SER A 190 -45.93 8.47 -32.33
C SER A 190 -46.70 9.63 -31.68
N ASN A 191 -47.01 10.68 -32.45
CA ASN A 191 -47.76 11.84 -31.95
C ASN A 191 -49.12 11.44 -31.33
N ASN A 192 -49.84 10.50 -31.94
CA ASN A 192 -51.12 10.02 -31.40
C ASN A 192 -50.95 9.35 -30.03
N GLN A 193 -49.85 8.61 -29.82
CA GLN A 193 -49.56 8.02 -28.52
C GLN A 193 -49.13 9.06 -27.48
N LEU A 194 -48.35 10.08 -27.88
CA LEU A 194 -48.02 11.21 -27.00
C LEU A 194 -49.30 11.89 -26.49
N VAL A 195 -50.30 12.07 -27.36
CA VAL A 195 -51.61 12.61 -26.98
C VAL A 195 -52.34 11.68 -26.00
N GLU A 196 -52.40 10.37 -26.27
CA GLU A 196 -53.05 9.41 -25.36
C GLU A 196 -52.38 9.34 -23.98
N ILE A 197 -51.04 9.45 -23.93
CA ILE A 197 -50.28 9.55 -22.67
C ILE A 197 -50.60 10.85 -21.95
N ALA A 198 -50.58 11.98 -22.65
CA ALA A 198 -50.89 13.28 -22.08
C ALA A 198 -52.30 13.30 -21.47
N MET A 199 -53.29 12.80 -22.19
CA MET A 199 -54.67 12.67 -21.70
C MET A 199 -54.78 11.71 -20.51
N GLY A 200 -54.08 10.57 -20.55
CA GLY A 200 -54.12 9.60 -19.46
C GLY A 200 -53.44 10.11 -18.18
N LEU A 201 -52.35 10.86 -18.31
CA LEU A 201 -51.70 11.51 -17.17
C LEU A 201 -52.59 12.62 -16.59
N GLU A 202 -53.18 13.45 -17.44
CA GLU A 202 -54.13 14.50 -17.04
C GLU A 202 -55.35 13.91 -16.31
N ASP A 203 -55.95 12.85 -16.86
CA ASP A 203 -57.14 12.18 -16.29
C ASP A 203 -56.83 11.38 -15.01
N SER A 204 -55.57 11.07 -14.70
CA SER A 204 -55.18 10.29 -13.51
C SER A 204 -55.07 11.10 -12.21
N ASP A 205 -54.99 12.44 -12.32
CA ASP A 205 -54.78 13.39 -11.22
C ASP A 205 -53.52 13.18 -10.36
N VAL A 206 -52.58 12.34 -10.80
CA VAL A 206 -51.32 12.09 -10.11
C VAL A 206 -50.26 13.11 -10.56
N PRO A 207 -49.50 13.74 -9.64
CA PRO A 207 -48.37 14.57 -10.00
C PRO A 207 -47.31 13.80 -10.80
N PHE A 208 -46.73 14.39 -11.84
CA PHE A 208 -45.78 13.65 -12.70
C PHE A 208 -44.61 14.47 -13.23
N VAL A 209 -43.50 13.79 -13.50
CA VAL A 209 -42.35 14.32 -14.27
C VAL A 209 -42.25 13.50 -15.55
N TRP A 210 -42.39 14.14 -16.71
CA TRP A 210 -42.40 13.44 -18.00
C TRP A 210 -41.31 13.95 -18.94
N VAL A 211 -40.47 13.03 -19.39
CA VAL A 211 -39.40 13.29 -20.37
C VAL A 211 -39.92 13.08 -21.78
N ILE A 212 -39.88 14.14 -22.61
CA ILE A 212 -40.33 14.10 -24.01
C ILE A 212 -39.18 14.49 -24.93
N ARG A 213 -38.92 13.68 -25.95
CA ARG A 213 -37.86 13.94 -26.92
C ARG A 213 -38.39 14.74 -28.11
N LYS A 214 -37.73 15.85 -28.46
CA LYS A 214 -37.99 16.59 -29.72
C LYS A 214 -37.34 15.87 -30.90
N LEU A 215 -38.05 15.77 -32.03
CA LEU A 215 -37.51 15.28 -33.30
C LEU A 215 -36.72 16.40 -33.98
N GLU A 216 -35.48 16.13 -34.40
CA GLU A 216 -34.52 17.13 -34.92
C GLU A 216 -34.97 17.87 -36.21
N ASN A 217 -36.09 17.50 -36.84
CA ASN A 217 -36.59 18.10 -38.08
C ASN A 217 -38.02 18.67 -37.99
N ASP A 218 -38.66 18.70 -36.82
CA ASP A 218 -40.00 19.28 -36.67
C ASP A 218 -39.90 20.64 -35.93
N GLU A 219 -39.81 21.73 -36.70
CA GLU A 219 -39.94 23.11 -36.18
C GLU A 219 -41.38 23.47 -35.78
N LYS A 220 -42.34 22.56 -35.97
CA LYS A 220 -43.72 22.73 -35.52
C LYS A 220 -43.86 22.28 -34.06
N GLN A 221 -44.54 23.12 -33.28
CA GLN A 221 -45.03 22.93 -31.91
C GLN A 221 -45.18 21.45 -31.50
N MET A 222 -44.77 21.10 -30.27
CA MET A 222 -44.98 19.77 -29.70
C MET A 222 -46.43 19.32 -29.96
N PRO A 223 -46.66 18.06 -30.38
CA PRO A 223 -47.98 17.56 -30.78
C PRO A 223 -48.88 17.25 -29.56
N LEU A 224 -48.86 18.14 -28.56
CA LEU A 224 -49.74 18.13 -27.42
C LEU A 224 -50.85 19.15 -27.68
N HIS A 225 -52.05 18.90 -27.17
CA HIS A 225 -53.17 19.84 -27.34
C HIS A 225 -52.81 21.24 -26.82
N GLU A 226 -53.27 22.27 -27.53
CA GLU A 226 -53.08 23.67 -27.12
C GLU A 226 -53.53 23.88 -25.65
N GLY A 227 -52.71 24.58 -24.87
CA GLY A 227 -52.93 24.81 -23.43
C GLY A 227 -52.63 23.62 -22.50
N PHE A 228 -52.00 22.53 -22.97
CA PHE A 228 -51.67 21.38 -22.10
C PHE A 228 -50.78 21.75 -20.92
N GLU A 229 -49.69 22.51 -21.15
CA GLU A 229 -48.78 22.96 -20.09
C GLU A 229 -49.49 23.81 -19.01
N ASP A 230 -50.47 24.62 -19.42
CA ASP A 230 -51.29 25.41 -18.48
C ASP A 230 -52.21 24.52 -17.65
N ARG A 231 -52.80 23.47 -18.24
CA ARG A 231 -53.69 22.54 -17.52
C ARG A 231 -52.95 21.68 -16.50
N ILE A 232 -51.70 21.33 -16.77
CA ILE A 232 -50.86 20.57 -15.84
C ILE A 232 -50.07 21.45 -14.87
N LYS A 233 -50.22 22.77 -14.91
CA LYS A 233 -49.43 23.71 -14.11
C LYS A 233 -49.53 23.38 -12.62
N GLY A 234 -48.37 23.12 -12.00
CA GLY A 234 -48.27 22.70 -10.59
C GLY A 234 -48.51 21.21 -10.34
N LYS A 235 -49.04 20.45 -11.31
CA LYS A 235 -49.23 18.99 -11.24
C LYS A 235 -48.21 18.21 -12.08
N GLY A 236 -47.81 18.71 -13.23
CA GLY A 236 -46.84 18.07 -14.12
C GLY A 236 -45.61 18.94 -14.38
N LEU A 237 -44.47 18.28 -14.63
CA LEU A 237 -43.23 18.89 -15.09
C LEU A 237 -42.75 18.19 -16.37
N ILE A 238 -42.57 18.95 -17.45
CA ILE A 238 -42.09 18.43 -18.74
C ILE A 238 -40.60 18.71 -18.90
N ILE A 239 -39.83 17.68 -19.25
CA ILE A 239 -38.40 17.80 -19.57
C ILE A 239 -38.21 17.51 -21.06
N THR A 240 -37.77 18.50 -21.84
CA THR A 240 -37.52 18.32 -23.28
C THR A 240 -36.05 18.05 -23.57
N GLY A 241 -35.65 16.78 -23.61
CA GLY A 241 -34.26 16.38 -23.85
C GLY A 241 -33.79 15.31 -22.87
N TRP A 242 -32.53 15.42 -22.41
CA TRP A 242 -32.00 14.52 -21.38
C TRP A 242 -32.47 14.96 -19.99
N SER A 243 -32.76 13.97 -19.14
CA SER A 243 -33.14 14.13 -17.75
C SER A 243 -32.08 13.55 -16.82
N PRO A 244 -31.89 14.10 -15.60
CA PRO A 244 -31.04 13.51 -14.57
C PRO A 244 -31.79 12.35 -13.91
N GLN A 245 -32.00 11.25 -14.65
CA GLN A 245 -32.93 10.17 -14.28
C GLN A 245 -32.64 9.54 -12.91
N VAL A 246 -31.37 9.21 -12.62
CA VAL A 246 -31.00 8.59 -11.33
C VAL A 246 -31.29 9.55 -10.18
N LEU A 247 -30.98 10.84 -10.35
CA LEU A 247 -31.27 11.87 -9.36
C LEU A 247 -32.78 12.03 -9.11
N ILE A 248 -33.60 11.96 -10.16
CA ILE A 248 -35.07 12.04 -10.03
C ILE A 248 -35.60 10.82 -9.30
N LEU A 249 -35.19 9.61 -9.69
CA LEU A 249 -35.66 8.36 -9.09
C LEU A 249 -35.27 8.24 -7.62
N ASP A 250 -34.09 8.72 -7.24
CA ASP A 250 -33.57 8.72 -5.87
C ASP A 250 -34.30 9.70 -4.93
N HIS A 251 -35.18 10.55 -5.48
CA HIS A 251 -35.91 11.54 -4.70
C HIS A 251 -37.15 10.94 -3.99
N PRO A 252 -37.35 11.15 -2.68
CA PRO A 252 -38.44 10.54 -1.90
C PRO A 252 -39.87 10.81 -2.42
N ALA A 253 -40.07 11.92 -3.12
CA ALA A 253 -41.35 12.24 -3.74
C ALA A 253 -41.77 11.27 -4.86
N VAL A 254 -40.82 10.58 -5.50
CA VAL A 254 -41.12 9.67 -6.62
C VAL A 254 -41.67 8.36 -6.09
N GLY A 255 -42.95 8.11 -6.38
CA GLY A 255 -43.67 6.93 -5.94
C GLY A 255 -43.83 5.85 -7.01
N GLY A 256 -43.54 6.15 -8.27
CA GLY A 256 -43.66 5.20 -9.37
C GLY A 256 -42.87 5.62 -10.61
N PHE A 257 -42.48 4.64 -11.44
CA PHE A 257 -41.73 4.89 -12.66
C PHE A 257 -42.34 4.17 -13.87
N MET A 258 -42.83 4.95 -14.84
CA MET A 258 -43.28 4.44 -16.13
C MET A 258 -42.12 4.40 -17.14
N THR A 259 -41.81 3.20 -17.63
CA THR A 259 -40.64 2.95 -18.47
C THR A 259 -40.91 1.98 -19.62
N HIS A 260 -40.09 2.09 -20.67
CA HIS A 260 -40.05 1.18 -21.81
C HIS A 260 -39.42 -0.20 -21.49
N CYS A 261 -39.04 -0.47 -20.24
CA CYS A 261 -38.39 -1.71 -19.81
C CYS A 261 -37.00 -1.95 -20.40
N GLY A 262 -36.30 -0.89 -20.82
CA GLY A 262 -34.85 -0.96 -21.00
C GLY A 262 -34.18 -1.36 -19.68
N TRP A 263 -33.24 -2.30 -19.72
CA TRP A 263 -32.75 -2.94 -18.50
C TRP A 263 -32.08 -1.98 -17.50
N ASN A 264 -31.33 -0.98 -17.99
CA ASN A 264 -30.79 0.07 -17.14
C ASN A 264 -31.89 0.86 -16.41
N SER A 265 -32.99 1.19 -17.10
CA SER A 265 -34.12 1.89 -16.47
C SER A 265 -34.82 0.99 -15.44
N VAL A 266 -34.95 -0.31 -15.72
CA VAL A 266 -35.49 -1.27 -14.74
C VAL A 266 -34.60 -1.25 -13.49
N LEU A 267 -33.30 -1.50 -13.65
CA LEU A 267 -32.36 -1.50 -12.52
C LEU A 267 -32.38 -0.18 -11.74
N GLU A 268 -32.36 0.96 -12.43
CA GLU A 268 -32.42 2.28 -11.77
C GLU A 268 -33.68 2.46 -10.92
N GLY A 269 -34.84 1.98 -11.40
CA GLY A 269 -36.07 1.98 -10.61
C GLY A 269 -36.02 1.03 -9.41
N ILE A 270 -35.51 -0.19 -9.60
CA ILE A 270 -35.35 -1.17 -8.52
C ILE A 270 -34.38 -0.66 -7.46
N THR A 271 -33.26 -0.09 -7.86
CA THR A 271 -32.24 0.47 -6.94
C THR A 271 -32.72 1.70 -6.18
N ALA A 272 -33.72 2.40 -6.71
CA ALA A 272 -34.35 3.52 -6.02
C ALA A 272 -35.52 3.07 -5.12
N GLY A 273 -35.85 1.77 -5.10
CA GLY A 273 -37.03 1.27 -4.38
C GLY A 273 -38.35 1.71 -5.00
N VAL A 274 -38.39 1.99 -6.31
CA VAL A 274 -39.55 2.55 -7.01
C VAL A 274 -40.26 1.49 -7.86
N PRO A 275 -41.54 1.18 -7.59
CA PRO A 275 -42.36 0.28 -8.43
C PRO A 275 -42.54 0.78 -9.87
N LEU A 276 -42.75 -0.15 -10.81
CA LEU A 276 -42.70 0.15 -12.24
C LEU A 276 -44.06 0.05 -12.94
N ILE A 277 -44.35 0.98 -13.86
CA ILE A 277 -45.33 0.79 -14.94
C ILE A 277 -44.54 0.40 -16.19
N THR A 278 -44.78 -0.79 -16.71
CA THR A 278 -44.01 -1.39 -17.79
C THR A 278 -44.70 -1.23 -19.13
N TRP A 279 -44.02 -0.65 -20.11
CA TRP A 279 -44.52 -0.52 -21.48
C TRP A 279 -43.43 -0.85 -22.51
N PRO A 280 -43.22 -2.14 -22.83
CA PRO A 280 -42.19 -2.55 -23.78
C PRO A 280 -42.50 -2.03 -25.19
N VAL A 281 -41.46 -1.58 -25.90
CA VAL A 281 -41.57 -1.00 -27.25
C VAL A 281 -40.97 -1.93 -28.30
N PHE A 282 -39.78 -2.48 -28.06
CA PHE A 282 -39.08 -3.37 -29.01
C PHE A 282 -38.11 -4.32 -28.31
N GLY A 283 -37.65 -5.36 -29.04
CA GLY A 283 -36.50 -6.17 -28.63
C GLY A 283 -36.70 -6.94 -27.33
N GLU A 284 -35.67 -6.97 -26.49
CA GLU A 284 -35.62 -7.66 -25.21
C GLU A 284 -36.51 -7.03 -24.12
N GLN A 285 -37.05 -5.83 -24.37
CA GLN A 285 -37.91 -5.12 -23.41
C GLN A 285 -39.15 -5.94 -23.03
N PHE A 286 -39.67 -6.75 -23.97
CA PHE A 286 -40.79 -7.67 -23.71
C PHE A 286 -40.41 -8.76 -22.69
N HIS A 287 -39.18 -9.30 -22.77
CA HIS A 287 -38.68 -10.23 -21.75
C HIS A 287 -38.48 -9.53 -20.41
N ASN A 288 -37.87 -8.35 -20.41
CA ASN A 288 -37.64 -7.56 -19.19
C ASN A 288 -38.97 -7.22 -18.50
N GLN A 289 -40.00 -6.88 -19.27
CA GLN A 289 -41.34 -6.64 -18.74
C GLN A 289 -41.88 -7.88 -18.03
N LYS A 290 -41.81 -9.07 -18.65
CA LYS A 290 -42.24 -10.33 -18.04
C LYS A 290 -41.49 -10.62 -16.74
N PHE A 291 -40.17 -10.39 -16.72
CA PHE A 291 -39.39 -10.51 -15.49
C PHE A 291 -39.90 -9.59 -14.38
N VAL A 292 -40.12 -8.30 -14.68
CA VAL A 292 -40.60 -7.31 -13.72
C VAL A 292 -42.00 -7.62 -13.21
N THR A 293 -42.92 -8.05 -14.09
CA THR A 293 -44.35 -8.22 -13.76
C THR A 293 -44.68 -9.59 -13.20
N GLU A 294 -44.02 -10.66 -13.65
CA GLU A 294 -44.37 -12.05 -13.29
C GLU A 294 -43.40 -12.68 -12.28
N VAL A 295 -42.10 -12.41 -12.42
CA VAL A 295 -41.04 -12.99 -11.57
C VAL A 295 -40.76 -12.10 -10.36
N ALA A 296 -40.30 -10.87 -10.58
CA ALA A 296 -40.02 -9.92 -9.49
C ALA A 296 -41.32 -9.39 -8.85
N ARG A 297 -42.40 -9.27 -9.65
CA ARG A 297 -43.72 -8.76 -9.23
C ARG A 297 -43.64 -7.38 -8.58
N VAL A 298 -42.89 -6.49 -9.21
CA VAL A 298 -42.66 -5.10 -8.77
C VAL A 298 -43.15 -4.08 -9.80
N GLY A 299 -43.97 -4.51 -10.76
CA GLY A 299 -44.57 -3.60 -11.71
C GLY A 299 -45.84 -4.10 -12.38
N ILE A 300 -46.51 -3.17 -13.07
CA ILE A 300 -47.78 -3.37 -13.77
C ILE A 300 -47.57 -3.11 -15.26
N GLN A 301 -48.08 -4.01 -16.11
CA GLN A 301 -48.04 -3.84 -17.56
C GLN A 301 -49.08 -2.83 -18.06
N VAL A 302 -48.63 -1.89 -18.89
CA VAL A 302 -49.48 -1.00 -19.68
C VAL A 302 -49.04 -1.02 -21.15
N GLY A 303 -49.96 -1.25 -22.08
CA GLY A 303 -49.65 -1.26 -23.51
C GLY A 303 -49.81 -2.62 -24.19
N VAL A 304 -49.10 -2.84 -25.32
CA VAL A 304 -49.47 -3.80 -26.38
C VAL A 304 -48.79 -5.16 -26.24
N GLU A 305 -49.50 -6.18 -26.75
CA GLU A 305 -49.13 -7.59 -26.91
C GLU A 305 -48.24 -7.88 -28.14
N LYS A 306 -47.81 -6.87 -28.94
CA LYS A 306 -47.11 -7.09 -30.22
C LYS A 306 -45.74 -6.42 -30.32
N TRP A 307 -44.74 -7.22 -30.68
CA TRP A 307 -43.34 -6.87 -30.90
C TRP A 307 -43.18 -5.95 -32.13
N ASN A 308 -42.28 -4.98 -32.05
CA ASN A 308 -42.00 -4.03 -33.12
C ASN A 308 -40.51 -3.87 -33.43
N PHE A 309 -40.21 -3.49 -34.68
CA PHE A 309 -38.86 -3.17 -35.14
C PHE A 309 -38.44 -1.76 -34.66
N TRP A 310 -37.16 -1.61 -34.34
CA TRP A 310 -36.53 -0.44 -33.68
C TRP A 310 -36.82 0.95 -34.29
N ILE A 311 -37.40 1.03 -35.50
CA ILE A 311 -37.54 2.28 -36.29
C ILE A 311 -39.00 2.59 -36.68
N ASP A 312 -39.89 1.60 -36.68
CA ASP A 312 -41.29 1.75 -37.11
C ASP A 312 -42.22 1.83 -35.89
N GLY A 313 -42.30 3.00 -35.26
CA GLY A 313 -43.23 3.30 -34.16
C GLY A 313 -44.72 3.34 -34.58
N LYS A 314 -45.09 2.67 -35.67
CA LYS A 314 -46.43 2.74 -36.30
C LYS A 314 -47.46 1.78 -35.69
N ASN A 315 -47.02 0.76 -34.94
CA ASN A 315 -47.87 -0.35 -34.48
C ASN A 315 -47.99 -0.47 -32.95
N VAL A 316 -47.42 0.45 -32.18
CA VAL A 316 -47.63 0.49 -30.72
C VAL A 316 -48.82 1.41 -30.46
N SER A 317 -49.91 0.93 -29.84
CA SER A 317 -51.03 1.78 -29.44
C SER A 317 -51.44 1.49 -27.99
N VAL A 318 -51.22 2.46 -27.09
CA VAL A 318 -51.83 2.47 -25.76
C VAL A 318 -52.98 3.48 -25.79
N LYS A 319 -54.04 3.20 -25.03
CA LYS A 319 -55.19 4.09 -24.87
C LYS A 319 -55.15 4.75 -23.50
N LYS A 320 -55.61 6.00 -23.42
CA LYS A 320 -55.62 6.78 -22.18
C LYS A 320 -56.25 6.02 -21.01
N GLU A 321 -57.31 5.25 -21.24
CA GLU A 321 -58.01 4.51 -20.18
C GLU A 321 -57.11 3.45 -19.53
N LYS A 322 -56.22 2.82 -20.30
CA LYS A 322 -55.24 1.87 -19.76
C LYS A 322 -54.17 2.58 -18.93
N ILE A 323 -53.77 3.78 -19.33
CA ILE A 323 -52.79 4.60 -18.60
C ILE A 323 -53.39 5.04 -17.27
N VAL A 324 -54.59 5.63 -17.28
CA VAL A 324 -55.30 6.03 -16.06
C VAL A 324 -55.39 4.84 -15.11
N LYS A 325 -55.85 3.68 -15.59
CA LYS A 325 -55.95 2.47 -14.77
C LYS A 325 -54.61 2.08 -14.14
N ALA A 326 -53.54 1.99 -14.93
CA ALA A 326 -52.22 1.59 -14.45
C ALA A 326 -51.63 2.60 -13.45
N VAL A 327 -51.78 3.89 -13.71
CA VAL A 327 -51.30 4.98 -12.84
C VAL A 327 -52.07 4.99 -11.53
N THR A 328 -53.40 4.95 -11.57
CA THR A 328 -54.23 4.93 -10.36
C THR A 328 -53.97 3.66 -9.54
N GLN A 329 -53.75 2.52 -10.19
CA GLN A 329 -53.41 1.27 -9.51
C GLN A 329 -52.07 1.41 -8.78
N LEU A 330 -50.98 1.77 -9.48
CA LEU A 330 -49.64 1.88 -8.89
C LEU A 330 -49.52 2.98 -7.82
N MET A 331 -50.26 4.08 -7.96
CA MET A 331 -50.12 5.28 -7.13
C MET A 331 -51.17 5.39 -6.02
N SER A 332 -52.04 4.38 -5.85
CA SER A 332 -53.01 4.34 -4.76
C SER A 332 -52.32 4.18 -3.40
N SER A 333 -52.67 5.04 -2.42
CA SER A 333 -52.14 4.98 -1.05
C SER A 333 -52.68 3.80 -0.24
N ASP A 334 -53.86 3.28 -0.59
CA ASP A 334 -54.57 2.23 0.18
C ASP A 334 -54.73 0.92 -0.62
N GLY A 335 -54.04 0.80 -1.77
CA GLY A 335 -54.11 -0.39 -2.62
C GLY A 335 -53.25 -1.54 -2.08
N GLU A 336 -53.85 -2.71 -1.84
CA GLU A 336 -53.16 -3.92 -1.38
C GLU A 336 -52.02 -4.32 -2.34
N GLU A 337 -52.27 -4.32 -3.65
CA GLU A 337 -51.26 -4.66 -4.67
C GLU A 337 -50.10 -3.65 -4.72
N THR A 338 -50.36 -2.37 -4.48
CA THR A 338 -49.33 -1.33 -4.46
C THR A 338 -48.44 -1.45 -3.23
N THR A 339 -49.05 -1.70 -2.08
CA THR A 339 -48.32 -2.00 -0.84
C THR A 339 -47.46 -3.25 -1.03
N GLU A 340 -47.97 -4.29 -1.67
CA GLU A 340 -47.21 -5.52 -1.95
C GLU A 340 -46.00 -5.24 -2.86
N MET A 341 -46.17 -4.49 -3.96
CA MET A 341 -45.06 -4.13 -4.85
C MET A 341 -43.99 -3.28 -4.13
N ARG A 342 -44.41 -2.33 -3.27
CA ARG A 342 -43.48 -1.52 -2.46
C ARG A 342 -42.71 -2.37 -1.46
N ASN A 343 -43.38 -3.31 -0.80
CA ASN A 343 -42.76 -4.25 0.13
C ASN A 343 -41.81 -5.23 -0.56
N ARG A 344 -42.02 -5.53 -1.85
CA ARG A 344 -41.12 -6.37 -2.66
C ARG A 344 -39.91 -5.60 -3.20
N VAL A 345 -40.08 -4.36 -3.65
CA VAL A 345 -38.99 -3.58 -4.26
C VAL A 345 -37.98 -3.06 -3.24
N LYS A 346 -38.42 -2.76 -2.00
CA LYS A 346 -37.53 -2.22 -0.97
C LYS A 346 -36.38 -3.18 -0.59
N PRO A 347 -36.62 -4.47 -0.28
CA PRO A 347 -35.52 -5.41 -0.05
C PRO A 347 -34.59 -5.57 -1.26
N LEU A 348 -35.13 -5.53 -2.48
CA LEU A 348 -34.33 -5.63 -3.71
C LEU A 348 -33.41 -4.41 -3.88
N SER A 349 -33.88 -3.22 -3.51
CA SER A 349 -33.07 -2.00 -3.45
C SER A 349 -31.91 -2.17 -2.46
N GLU A 350 -32.19 -2.63 -1.25
CA GLU A 350 -31.18 -2.87 -0.20
C GLU A 350 -30.14 -3.90 -0.66
N MET A 351 -30.58 -5.02 -1.23
CA MET A 351 -29.70 -6.05 -1.80
C MET A 351 -28.78 -5.49 -2.89
N ALA A 352 -29.28 -4.61 -3.75
CA ALA A 352 -28.47 -3.98 -4.77
C ALA A 352 -27.34 -3.11 -4.19
N PHE A 353 -27.63 -2.34 -3.13
CA PHE A 353 -26.61 -1.56 -2.42
C PHE A 353 -25.58 -2.46 -1.74
N THR A 354 -26.03 -3.52 -1.07
CA THR A 354 -25.15 -4.49 -0.42
C THR A 354 -24.23 -5.19 -1.42
N ALA A 355 -24.76 -5.67 -2.54
CA ALA A 355 -23.97 -6.33 -3.59
C ALA A 355 -22.83 -5.43 -4.12
N VAL A 356 -23.12 -4.15 -4.37
CA VAL A 356 -22.11 -3.19 -4.83
C VAL A 356 -21.12 -2.81 -3.72
N LYS A 357 -21.56 -2.74 -2.46
CA LYS A 357 -20.69 -2.49 -1.29
C LYS A 357 -19.70 -3.64 -1.08
N GLU A 358 -20.20 -4.88 -1.03
CA GLU A 358 -19.36 -6.07 -0.88
C GLU A 358 -18.39 -6.25 -2.05
N GLU A 359 -18.82 -5.99 -3.29
CA GLU A 359 -17.94 -6.06 -4.45
C GLU A 359 -16.89 -4.92 -4.43
N ARG A 360 -17.24 -3.72 -3.94
CA ARG A 360 -16.27 -2.64 -3.71
C ARG A 360 -15.21 -3.08 -2.69
N GLU A 361 -15.62 -3.68 -1.59
CA GLU A 361 -14.72 -4.20 -0.55
C GLU A 361 -13.82 -5.33 -1.08
N ARG A 362 -14.37 -6.29 -1.84
CA ARG A 362 -13.60 -7.33 -2.54
C ARG A 362 -12.65 -6.78 -3.60
N SER A 363 -13.08 -5.78 -4.39
CA SER A 363 -12.28 -5.17 -5.47
C SER A 363 -11.12 -4.32 -4.97
N LEU A 364 -11.19 -3.84 -3.71
CA LEU A 364 -10.09 -3.18 -3.02
C LEU A 364 -9.06 -4.18 -2.47
N GLY A 365 -9.29 -5.49 -2.63
CA GLY A 365 -8.40 -6.54 -2.13
C GLY A 365 -8.37 -6.63 -0.60
N LEU A 366 -9.37 -6.09 0.09
CA LEU A 366 -9.49 -6.13 1.54
C LEU A 366 -10.23 -7.41 1.93
N ASP A 367 -9.46 -8.45 2.25
CA ASP A 367 -9.98 -9.68 2.84
C ASP A 367 -10.04 -9.49 4.36
N ILE A 368 -11.16 -8.96 4.85
CA ILE A 368 -11.36 -8.66 6.28
C ILE A 368 -11.94 -9.90 6.96
N HIS A 369 -11.10 -10.58 7.74
CA HIS A 369 -11.50 -11.72 8.58
C HIS A 369 -11.73 -11.25 10.02
N ILE A 370 -12.92 -11.53 10.55
CA ILE A 370 -13.25 -11.25 11.96
C ILE A 370 -13.07 -12.55 12.75
N GLN A 371 -12.18 -12.53 13.74
CA GLN A 371 -11.96 -13.63 14.68
C GLN A 371 -12.45 -13.23 16.06
N GLU A 372 -13.39 -14.00 16.61
CA GLU A 372 -13.97 -13.74 17.92
C GLU A 372 -13.26 -14.59 18.99
N ILE A 373 -12.71 -13.93 20.02
CA ILE A 373 -12.22 -14.60 21.23
C ILE A 373 -13.30 -14.49 22.30
N LYS A 374 -13.73 -15.63 22.83
CA LYS A 374 -14.69 -15.66 23.94
C LYS A 374 -14.09 -15.03 25.19
N PHE A 375 -14.82 -14.09 25.80
CA PHE A 375 -14.42 -13.44 27.04
C PHE A 375 -14.56 -14.41 28.23
N PRO A 376 -13.48 -14.66 29.02
CA PRO A 376 -13.46 -15.69 30.06
C PRO A 376 -14.04 -15.16 31.39
N ALA A 377 -15.29 -14.71 31.37
CA ALA A 377 -15.95 -14.09 32.52
C ALA A 377 -16.06 -15.06 33.72
N ALA A 378 -16.64 -16.24 33.49
CA ALA A 378 -16.90 -17.20 34.55
C ALA A 378 -15.59 -17.73 35.18
N GLU A 379 -14.58 -17.98 34.36
CA GLU A 379 -13.27 -18.47 34.80
C GLU A 379 -12.50 -17.44 35.64
N ALA A 380 -12.75 -16.15 35.39
CA ALA A 380 -12.19 -15.05 36.18
C ALA A 380 -13.02 -14.69 37.42
N GLY A 381 -14.16 -15.36 37.65
CA GLY A 381 -15.06 -15.10 38.77
C GLY A 381 -15.98 -13.89 38.55
N LEU A 382 -16.28 -13.53 37.30
CA LEU A 382 -17.30 -12.54 36.96
C LEU A 382 -18.69 -13.20 36.80
N PRO A 383 -19.79 -12.44 36.99
CA PRO A 383 -21.15 -12.94 36.83
C PRO A 383 -21.45 -13.54 35.45
N GLU A 384 -22.42 -14.44 35.40
CA GLU A 384 -22.92 -15.01 34.14
C GLU A 384 -23.54 -13.90 33.26
N GLY A 385 -23.16 -13.86 31.98
CA GLY A 385 -23.58 -12.80 31.05
C GLY A 385 -22.73 -11.53 31.06
N PHE A 386 -21.63 -11.50 31.82
CA PHE A 386 -20.66 -10.39 31.75
C PHE A 386 -19.86 -10.46 30.44
N GLU A 387 -20.05 -9.50 29.55
CA GLU A 387 -19.45 -9.48 28.21
C GLU A 387 -18.57 -8.26 27.95
N SER A 388 -18.74 -7.17 28.71
CA SER A 388 -17.91 -5.97 28.54
C SER A 388 -17.71 -5.16 29.82
N VAL A 389 -16.79 -4.19 29.77
CA VAL A 389 -16.57 -3.20 30.84
C VAL A 389 -17.86 -2.44 31.21
N ASN A 390 -18.83 -2.32 30.29
CA ASN A 390 -20.11 -1.68 30.59
C ASN A 390 -20.93 -2.45 31.66
N ASP A 391 -20.64 -3.73 31.88
CA ASP A 391 -21.35 -4.61 32.83
C ASP A 391 -20.79 -4.50 34.27
N LEU A 392 -19.71 -3.74 34.49
CA LEU A 392 -19.16 -3.52 35.83
C LEU A 392 -20.16 -2.79 36.72
N THR A 393 -20.64 -3.39 37.81
CA THR A 393 -21.57 -2.73 38.73
C THR A 393 -20.95 -2.24 40.03
N SER A 394 -19.72 -2.68 40.36
CA SER A 394 -18.96 -2.24 41.53
C SER A 394 -17.45 -2.33 41.30
N LEU A 395 -16.68 -1.54 42.06
CA LEU A 395 -15.22 -1.55 42.04
C LEU A 395 -14.61 -2.91 42.46
N ASP A 396 -15.33 -3.71 43.25
CA ASP A 396 -14.88 -5.04 43.69
C ASP A 396 -14.70 -6.05 42.54
N MET A 397 -15.31 -5.78 41.37
CA MET A 397 -15.20 -6.63 40.17
C MET A 397 -13.93 -6.35 39.35
N VAL A 398 -13.24 -5.24 39.59
CA VAL A 398 -12.08 -4.80 38.80
C VAL A 398 -10.90 -5.79 38.83
N PRO A 399 -10.56 -6.43 39.97
CA PRO A 399 -9.53 -7.48 39.99
C PRO A 399 -9.89 -8.68 39.09
N ASN A 400 -11.15 -9.12 39.12
CA ASN A 400 -11.64 -10.23 38.30
C ASN A 400 -11.65 -9.85 36.81
N LEU A 401 -12.03 -8.62 36.47
CA LEU A 401 -11.91 -8.08 35.11
C LEU A 401 -10.46 -8.08 34.63
N SER A 402 -9.52 -7.63 35.47
CA SER A 402 -8.09 -7.62 35.13
C SER A 402 -7.56 -9.03 34.89
N GLN A 403 -8.03 -10.01 35.67
CA GLN A 403 -7.71 -11.42 35.48
C GLN A 403 -8.29 -11.97 34.16
N ALA A 404 -9.55 -11.64 33.84
CA ALA A 404 -10.19 -12.05 32.58
C ALA A 404 -9.43 -11.52 31.35
N ILE A 405 -9.03 -10.24 31.39
CA ILE A 405 -8.24 -9.61 30.32
C ILE A 405 -6.90 -10.33 30.14
N LYS A 406 -6.21 -10.68 31.23
CA LYS A 406 -4.94 -11.43 31.15
C LYS A 406 -5.12 -12.81 30.51
N MET A 407 -6.25 -13.47 30.78
CA MET A 407 -6.57 -14.78 30.19
C MET A 407 -6.83 -14.73 28.67
N LEU A 408 -7.04 -13.55 28.08
CA LEU A 408 -7.15 -13.37 26.63
C LEU A 408 -5.81 -13.51 25.89
N GLN A 409 -4.68 -13.44 26.61
CA GLN A 409 -3.36 -13.54 26.01
C GLN A 409 -3.14 -14.88 25.30
N GLU A 410 -3.45 -16.01 25.94
CA GLU A 410 -3.23 -17.34 25.35
C GLU A 410 -4.10 -17.61 24.09
N PRO A 411 -5.41 -17.29 24.07
CA PRO A 411 -6.19 -17.31 22.84
C PRO A 411 -5.59 -16.44 21.72
N LEU A 412 -5.15 -15.22 22.03
CA LEU A 412 -4.53 -14.34 21.04
C LEU A 412 -3.20 -14.91 20.54
N GLU A 413 -2.37 -15.47 21.42
CA GLU A 413 -1.12 -16.14 21.05
C GLU A 413 -1.37 -17.32 20.09
N ARG A 414 -2.45 -18.09 20.29
CA ARG A 414 -2.85 -19.16 19.37
C ARG A 414 -3.26 -18.60 18.01
N LEU A 415 -4.04 -17.52 17.96
CA LEU A 415 -4.38 -16.85 16.70
C LEU A 415 -3.14 -16.29 16.00
N ILE A 416 -2.17 -15.76 16.74
CA ILE A 416 -0.90 -15.30 16.19
C ILE A 416 -0.08 -16.47 15.66
N GLU A 417 -0.06 -17.60 16.34
CA GLU A 417 0.65 -18.78 15.86
C GLU A 417 -0.01 -19.40 14.61
N GLU A 418 -1.35 -19.39 14.56
CA GLU A 418 -2.16 -19.90 13.45
C GLU A 418 -2.11 -19.00 12.22
N HIS A 419 -2.43 -17.71 12.38
CA HIS A 419 -2.55 -16.73 11.30
C HIS A 419 -1.29 -15.90 11.08
N LYS A 420 -0.33 -15.91 12.01
CA LYS A 420 0.98 -15.26 11.90
C LYS A 420 0.89 -13.85 11.28
N PRO A 421 0.13 -12.91 11.86
CA PRO A 421 -0.06 -11.60 11.25
C PRO A 421 1.26 -10.87 10.94
N ASP A 422 1.31 -10.05 9.88
CA ASP A 422 2.49 -9.24 9.54
C ASP A 422 2.74 -8.11 10.53
N PHE A 423 1.67 -7.61 11.15
CA PHE A 423 1.69 -6.63 12.22
C PHE A 423 0.41 -6.72 13.04
N ILE A 424 0.45 -6.20 14.27
CA ILE A 424 -0.71 -6.08 15.14
C ILE A 424 -0.89 -4.62 15.52
N PHE A 425 -2.10 -4.09 15.34
CA PHE A 425 -2.54 -2.85 15.99
C PHE A 425 -3.29 -3.24 17.27
N ALA A 426 -2.73 -2.87 18.42
CA ALA A 426 -3.32 -3.10 19.73
C ALA A 426 -3.91 -1.80 20.27
N ASP A 427 -5.13 -1.86 20.81
CA ASP A 427 -5.63 -0.80 21.67
C ASP A 427 -4.71 -0.67 22.89
N VAL A 428 -4.38 0.57 23.27
CA VAL A 428 -3.48 0.84 24.41
C VAL A 428 -3.94 0.16 25.70
N LEU A 429 -5.24 -0.04 25.91
CA LEU A 429 -5.78 -0.69 27.11
C LEU A 429 -5.64 -2.22 27.12
N LEU A 430 -5.09 -2.81 26.06
CA LEU A 430 -4.85 -4.26 25.94
C LEU A 430 -3.33 -4.53 25.83
N PRO A 431 -2.53 -4.19 26.85
CA PRO A 431 -1.06 -4.29 26.76
C PRO A 431 -0.57 -5.72 26.51
N PHE A 432 -1.32 -6.74 26.95
CA PHE A 432 -1.00 -8.16 26.71
C PHE A 432 -0.92 -8.50 25.20
N ALA A 433 -1.60 -7.76 24.33
CA ALA A 433 -1.56 -8.01 22.89
C ALA A 433 -0.16 -7.70 22.31
N THR A 434 0.51 -6.68 22.86
CA THR A 434 1.89 -6.37 22.46
C THR A 434 2.88 -7.42 22.95
N GLU A 435 2.65 -7.98 24.15
CA GLU A 435 3.45 -9.07 24.71
C GLU A 435 3.28 -10.36 23.90
N ALA A 436 2.03 -10.75 23.60
CA ALA A 436 1.70 -11.88 22.75
C ALA A 436 2.37 -11.78 21.38
N ALA A 437 2.28 -10.61 20.72
CA ALA A 437 2.96 -10.34 19.45
C ALA A 437 4.49 -10.48 19.57
N SER A 438 5.07 -10.12 20.72
CA SER A 438 6.51 -10.11 20.94
C SER A 438 7.09 -11.51 20.96
N LYS A 439 6.39 -12.44 21.61
CA LYS A 439 6.74 -13.85 21.66
C LYS A 439 6.96 -14.48 20.28
N TYR A 440 6.19 -14.04 19.28
CA TYR A 440 6.27 -14.54 17.90
C TYR A 440 7.02 -13.60 16.94
N GLY A 441 7.64 -12.54 17.46
CA GLY A 441 8.39 -11.58 16.66
C GLY A 441 7.54 -10.79 15.65
N VAL A 442 6.24 -10.64 15.91
CA VAL A 442 5.32 -9.86 15.06
C VAL A 442 5.44 -8.37 15.42
N PRO A 443 5.64 -7.46 14.43
CA PRO A 443 5.57 -6.01 14.62
C PRO A 443 4.28 -5.58 15.33
N ARG A 444 4.41 -4.69 16.32
CA ARG A 444 3.29 -4.28 17.17
C ARG A 444 3.16 -2.76 17.18
N PHE A 445 1.95 -2.26 17.01
CA PHE A 445 1.61 -0.84 17.02
C PHE A 445 0.59 -0.60 18.12
N VAL A 446 0.71 0.53 18.81
CA VAL A 446 -0.23 0.92 19.86
C VAL A 446 -1.16 2.00 19.31
N PHE A 447 -2.47 1.83 19.50
CA PHE A 447 -3.49 2.78 19.10
C PHE A 447 -4.09 3.50 20.31
N HIS A 448 -4.08 4.83 20.26
CA HIS A 448 -4.72 5.72 21.22
C HIS A 448 -5.99 6.33 20.61
N GLY A 449 -7.12 6.11 21.27
CA GLY A 449 -8.39 6.75 20.94
C GLY A 449 -8.51 8.21 21.39
N THR A 450 -7.43 8.87 21.85
CA THR A 450 -7.46 10.20 22.50
C THR A 450 -6.50 11.20 21.86
N SER A 451 -6.48 12.45 22.34
CA SER A 451 -5.63 13.53 21.83
C SER A 451 -4.20 13.49 22.37
N PHE A 452 -3.25 14.09 21.64
CA PHE A 452 -1.86 14.25 22.08
C PHE A 452 -1.75 15.03 23.39
N PHE A 453 -2.61 16.04 23.58
CA PHE A 453 -2.71 16.79 24.84
C PHE A 453 -2.91 15.86 26.04
N SER A 454 -3.91 14.98 25.97
CA SER A 454 -4.21 14.02 27.04
C SER A 454 -3.02 13.11 27.32
N GLN A 455 -2.36 12.63 26.26
CA GLN A 455 -1.21 11.75 26.38
C GLN A 455 -0.01 12.44 27.03
N CYS A 456 0.27 13.70 26.67
CA CYS A 456 1.35 14.47 27.28
C CYS A 456 1.07 14.77 28.77
N VAL A 457 -0.19 15.04 29.11
CA VAL A 457 -0.63 15.23 30.50
C VAL A 457 -0.42 13.95 31.30
N ASP A 458 -0.92 12.80 30.84
CA ASP A 458 -0.78 11.52 31.55
C ASP A 458 0.69 11.09 31.79
N GLN A 459 1.61 11.50 30.91
CA GLN A 459 3.06 11.28 31.08
C GLN A 459 3.69 12.17 32.15
N SER A 460 3.11 13.34 32.40
CA SER A 460 3.71 14.40 33.21
C SER A 460 3.10 14.53 34.60
N LEU A 461 2.04 13.78 34.89
CA LEU A 461 1.25 13.91 36.12
C LEU A 461 1.82 13.09 37.30
N ILE A 462 2.52 13.81 38.19
CA ILE A 462 2.72 13.51 39.62
C ILE A 462 2.77 14.87 40.34
N SER A 463 1.93 15.12 41.35
CA SER A 463 1.98 16.37 42.14
C SER A 463 1.32 16.23 43.52
N ASP A 464 2.02 16.70 44.55
CA ASP A 464 1.55 16.80 45.94
C ASP A 464 0.76 18.10 46.22
N ARG A 465 0.80 19.08 45.31
CA ARG A 465 0.24 20.42 45.50
C ARG A 465 -1.25 20.52 45.17
N GLU A 466 -1.96 21.37 45.92
CA GLU A 466 -3.40 21.64 45.75
C GLU A 466 -3.74 22.25 44.38
N ALA A 467 -2.87 23.11 43.84
CA ALA A 467 -2.85 23.57 42.46
C ALA A 467 -1.41 23.56 41.91
N PHE A 468 -1.23 23.14 40.66
CA PHE A 468 0.09 23.03 40.04
C PHE A 468 0.02 23.23 38.52
N VAL A 469 1.14 23.66 37.95
CA VAL A 469 1.35 23.68 36.50
C VAL A 469 1.86 22.31 36.09
N VAL A 470 1.22 21.66 35.11
CA VAL A 470 1.67 20.36 34.61
C VAL A 470 3.08 20.51 34.00
N PRO A 471 4.10 19.84 34.55
CA PRO A 471 5.47 20.02 34.10
C PRO A 471 5.68 19.47 32.69
N GLY A 472 6.65 20.01 31.95
CA GLY A 472 7.08 19.44 30.66
C GLY A 472 6.18 19.76 29.45
N LEU A 473 4.95 20.23 29.64
CA LEU A 473 4.04 20.57 28.53
C LEU A 473 4.49 21.81 27.74
N PRO A 474 4.12 21.90 26.45
CA PRO A 474 4.32 23.11 25.64
C PRO A 474 3.68 24.38 26.25
N ASP A 475 2.49 24.25 26.83
CA ASP A 475 1.75 25.34 27.47
C ASP A 475 1.69 25.20 28.99
N LYS A 476 1.54 26.32 29.71
CA LYS A 476 1.36 26.33 31.17
C LYS A 476 -0.09 25.99 31.53
N ILE A 477 -0.36 24.70 31.64
CA ILE A 477 -1.67 24.20 32.06
C ILE A 477 -1.70 24.08 33.57
N GLU A 478 -2.59 24.82 34.22
CA GLU A 478 -2.85 24.71 35.66
C GLU A 478 -3.93 23.66 35.92
N MET A 479 -3.66 22.75 36.86
CA MET A 479 -4.60 21.74 37.35
C MET A 479 -4.63 21.76 38.89
N THR A 480 -5.77 21.36 39.46
CA THR A 480 -5.91 21.16 40.91
C THR A 480 -5.81 19.69 41.27
N ARG A 481 -5.40 19.40 42.51
CA ARG A 481 -5.33 18.03 43.05
C ARG A 481 -6.68 17.31 42.99
N LEU A 482 -7.80 18.04 43.03
CA LEU A 482 -9.15 17.47 42.94
C LEU A 482 -9.49 16.93 41.54
N GLN A 483 -8.85 17.47 40.50
CA GLN A 483 -9.04 17.04 39.10
C GLN A 483 -8.26 15.76 38.77
N LEU A 484 -7.35 15.33 39.65
CA LEU A 484 -6.62 14.09 39.50
C LEU A 484 -7.44 12.90 40.00
N HIS A 485 -7.33 11.76 39.33
CA HIS A 485 -7.77 10.48 39.89
C HIS A 485 -6.98 10.20 41.18
N ASP A 486 -7.61 9.61 42.20
CA ASP A 486 -6.99 9.33 43.51
C ASP A 486 -5.62 8.61 43.45
N LYS A 487 -5.34 7.87 42.38
CA LYS A 487 -4.07 7.17 42.13
C LYS A 487 -2.90 8.10 41.76
N PHE A 488 -3.16 9.33 41.32
CA PHE A 488 -2.14 10.33 41.02
C PHE A 488 -1.90 11.31 42.18
N LYS A 489 -2.57 11.08 43.32
CA LYS A 489 -2.51 11.96 44.50
C LYS A 489 -1.44 11.54 45.51
N ASP A 490 -0.83 10.36 45.38
CA ASP A 490 0.10 9.81 46.38
C ASP A 490 1.45 9.47 45.72
N GLU A 491 2.56 9.98 46.27
CA GLU A 491 3.92 9.71 45.74
C GLU A 491 4.39 8.28 46.08
N ASP A 492 3.84 7.68 47.14
CA ASP A 492 4.15 6.33 47.60
C ASP A 492 3.20 5.26 47.01
N ALA A 493 2.17 5.66 46.27
CA ALA A 493 1.33 4.72 45.55
C ALA A 493 2.12 4.17 44.36
N SER A 494 2.56 2.91 44.46
CA SER A 494 3.07 2.14 43.32
C SER A 494 2.24 2.45 42.08
N PRO A 495 2.87 2.77 40.92
CA PRO A 495 2.16 2.80 39.66
C PRO A 495 1.32 1.53 39.57
N THR A 496 0.01 1.66 39.34
CA THR A 496 -0.82 0.46 39.17
C THR A 496 -0.23 -0.36 38.03
N VAL A 497 -0.17 -1.69 38.20
CA VAL A 497 0.36 -2.65 37.20
C VAL A 497 -0.09 -2.32 35.77
N ALA A 498 -1.33 -1.86 35.57
CA ALA A 498 -1.85 -1.44 34.28
C ALA A 498 -1.11 -0.26 33.62
N ARG A 499 -0.66 0.76 34.37
CA ARG A 499 0.08 1.91 33.83
C ARG A 499 1.50 1.51 33.42
N GLU A 500 2.16 0.71 34.24
CA GLU A 500 3.48 0.15 33.93
C GLU A 500 3.41 -0.69 32.66
N GLN A 501 2.38 -1.54 32.54
CA GLN A 501 2.13 -2.38 31.36
C GLN A 501 1.82 -1.57 30.10
N ILE A 502 1.05 -0.48 30.20
CA ILE A 502 0.79 0.43 29.07
C ILE A 502 2.10 1.09 28.63
N ARG A 503 2.87 1.65 29.57
CA ARG A 503 4.16 2.28 29.27
C ARG A 503 5.13 1.29 28.65
N GLU A 504 5.20 0.07 29.18
CA GLU A 504 6.03 -1.00 28.66
C GLU A 504 5.60 -1.42 27.24
N ALA A 505 4.30 -1.49 26.98
CA ALA A 505 3.75 -1.76 25.65
C ALA A 505 4.13 -0.67 24.64
N GLU A 506 4.02 0.62 25.02
CA GLU A 506 4.46 1.76 24.21
C GLU A 506 5.99 1.76 24.01
N GLU A 507 6.78 1.50 25.05
CA GLU A 507 8.25 1.42 24.99
C GLU A 507 8.74 0.24 24.15
N LYS A 508 7.94 -0.81 23.95
CA LYS A 508 8.30 -1.99 23.14
C LYS A 508 7.62 -2.06 21.77
N CYS A 509 6.74 -1.13 21.42
CA CYS A 509 6.08 -1.10 20.12
C CYS A 509 6.96 -0.56 18.98
N TYR A 510 6.57 -0.81 17.73
CA TYR A 510 7.24 -0.23 16.56
C TYR A 510 6.90 1.26 16.41
N GLY A 511 5.63 1.62 16.66
CA GLY A 511 5.22 3.00 16.75
C GLY A 511 3.76 3.14 17.17
N ILE A 512 3.32 4.39 17.28
CA ILE A 512 2.10 4.78 17.98
C ILE A 512 1.15 5.47 17.01
N LEU A 513 -0.13 5.11 17.05
CA LEU A 513 -1.18 5.73 16.26
C LEU A 513 -2.10 6.47 17.20
N VAL A 514 -2.43 7.71 16.85
CA VAL A 514 -3.26 8.58 17.68
C VAL A 514 -4.46 9.03 16.86
N ASN A 515 -5.66 8.88 17.43
CA ASN A 515 -6.91 9.35 16.83
C ASN A 515 -7.08 10.88 16.96
N SER A 516 -6.08 11.60 16.46
CA SER A 516 -6.04 13.06 16.36
C SER A 516 -5.47 13.46 15.00
N PHE A 517 -5.37 14.76 14.73
CA PHE A 517 -4.80 15.30 13.49
C PHE A 517 -3.85 16.46 13.81
N TYR A 518 -2.80 16.58 13.00
CA TYR A 518 -1.68 17.48 13.26
C TYR A 518 -2.10 18.94 13.48
N GLU A 519 -3.04 19.45 12.69
CA GLU A 519 -3.50 20.83 12.75
C GLU A 519 -4.27 21.18 14.03
N LEU A 520 -4.78 20.18 14.77
CA LEU A 520 -5.49 20.41 16.03
C LEU A 520 -4.53 20.79 17.16
N GLU A 521 -3.38 20.13 17.24
CA GLU A 521 -2.48 20.18 18.41
C GLU A 521 -1.00 19.92 18.04
N PRO A 522 -0.41 20.69 17.11
CA PRO A 522 0.89 20.39 16.51
C PRO A 522 2.04 20.39 17.52
N ALA A 523 1.99 21.29 18.51
CA ALA A 523 3.02 21.37 19.56
C ALA A 523 3.04 20.13 20.46
N TYR A 524 1.87 19.58 20.78
CA TYR A 524 1.74 18.38 21.60
C TYR A 524 2.13 17.12 20.83
N GLY A 525 1.78 17.02 19.54
CA GLY A 525 2.25 15.92 18.69
C GLY A 525 3.78 15.83 18.59
N ILE A 526 4.44 16.96 18.33
CA ILE A 526 5.91 17.05 18.27
C ILE A 526 6.54 16.72 19.63
N HIS A 527 5.96 17.24 20.72
CA HIS A 527 6.44 16.96 22.06
C HIS A 527 6.35 15.47 22.38
N TYR A 528 5.21 14.85 22.11
CA TYR A 528 4.96 13.43 22.37
C TYR A 528 5.91 12.51 21.58
N GLU A 529 6.11 12.77 20.27
CA GLU A 529 7.07 12.01 19.45
C GLU A 529 8.49 12.10 20.03
N LYS A 530 8.89 13.30 20.50
CA LYS A 530 10.20 13.53 21.10
C LYS A 530 10.39 12.82 22.44
N VAL A 531 9.37 12.80 23.30
CA VAL A 531 9.42 12.13 24.60
C VAL A 531 9.48 10.61 24.41
N MET A 532 8.63 10.08 23.53
CA MET A 532 8.57 8.64 23.26
C MET A 532 9.76 8.11 22.48
N ARG A 533 10.45 8.96 21.71
CA ARG A 533 11.54 8.57 20.80
C ARG A 533 11.10 7.49 19.82
N LYS A 534 9.83 7.55 19.39
CA LYS A 534 9.22 6.62 18.44
C LYS A 534 8.46 7.38 17.38
N ARG A 535 8.20 6.72 16.26
CA ARG A 535 7.28 7.24 15.26
C ARG A 535 5.86 7.30 15.81
N VAL A 536 5.21 8.44 15.58
CA VAL A 536 3.82 8.66 15.96
C VAL A 536 3.03 9.16 14.77
N TRP A 537 1.94 8.48 14.43
CA TRP A 537 1.05 8.85 13.32
C TRP A 537 -0.28 9.37 13.84
N SER A 538 -0.61 10.61 13.48
CA SER A 538 -1.95 11.16 13.69
C SER A 538 -2.85 10.72 12.53
N ILE A 539 -3.80 9.81 12.78
CA ILE A 539 -4.65 9.20 11.73
C ILE A 539 -6.12 9.64 11.81
N GLY A 540 -6.45 10.53 12.73
CA GLY A 540 -7.81 10.89 13.09
C GLY A 540 -8.39 12.08 12.31
N PRO A 541 -9.67 12.42 12.56
CA PRO A 541 -10.60 11.62 13.35
C PRO A 541 -11.13 10.44 12.51
N VAL A 542 -10.94 9.21 13.01
CA VAL A 542 -11.37 7.99 12.30
C VAL A 542 -12.88 7.91 12.09
N SER A 543 -13.66 8.63 12.91
CA SER A 543 -15.12 8.75 12.81
C SER A 543 -15.61 9.36 11.50
N LEU A 544 -14.79 10.13 10.78
CA LEU A 544 -15.15 10.74 9.50
C LEU A 544 -15.01 9.78 8.31
N ARG A 545 -14.61 8.53 8.54
CA ARG A 545 -14.56 7.50 7.49
C ARG A 545 -15.95 6.97 7.10
N ASN A 546 -16.95 7.05 7.98
CA ASN A 546 -18.35 6.73 7.69
C ASN A 546 -18.98 7.87 6.85
N LYS A 547 -19.16 7.66 5.54
CA LYS A 547 -19.51 8.74 4.61
C LYS A 547 -21.02 8.92 4.45
N ASP A 548 -21.74 7.83 4.21
CA ASP A 548 -23.18 7.85 3.98
C ASP A 548 -23.98 7.54 5.26
N ASN A 549 -25.30 7.70 5.18
CA ASN A 549 -26.18 7.48 6.33
C ASN A 549 -26.22 6.02 6.76
N VAL A 550 -26.08 5.08 5.83
CA VAL A 550 -26.05 3.64 6.14
C VAL A 550 -24.84 3.32 7.01
N ASP A 551 -23.66 3.78 6.60
CA ASP A 551 -22.43 3.62 7.36
C ASP A 551 -22.49 4.31 8.73
N LYS A 552 -23.19 5.45 8.84
CA LYS A 552 -23.37 6.18 10.10
C LYS A 552 -24.37 5.49 11.05
N ILE A 553 -25.39 4.83 10.51
CA ILE A 553 -26.38 4.05 11.26
C ILE A 553 -25.75 2.75 11.76
N GLN A 554 -25.01 2.06 10.89
CA GLN A 554 -24.27 0.84 11.23
C GLN A 554 -23.10 1.10 12.19
N ARG A 555 -22.71 2.36 12.40
CA ARG A 555 -21.65 2.72 13.35
C ARG A 555 -22.17 2.62 14.79
N GLY A 556 -21.88 1.49 15.44
CA GLY A 556 -22.15 1.26 16.85
C GLY A 556 -23.24 0.20 17.08
N MET A 557 -23.76 0.14 18.30
CA MET A 557 -24.87 -0.76 18.64
C MET A 557 -26.19 -0.27 18.02
N LYS A 558 -27.06 -1.20 17.66
CA LYS A 558 -28.37 -0.91 17.07
C LYS A 558 -29.25 -0.12 18.05
N THR A 559 -29.90 0.93 17.55
CA THR A 559 -30.88 1.70 18.33
C THR A 559 -32.25 1.01 18.33
N GLU A 560 -33.00 1.15 19.41
CA GLU A 560 -34.38 0.61 19.50
C GLU A 560 -35.38 1.47 18.72
N ILE A 561 -35.05 2.74 18.47
CA ILE A 561 -35.90 3.70 17.76
C ILE A 561 -35.50 3.73 16.28
N ASP A 562 -36.48 3.64 15.39
CA ASP A 562 -36.25 3.76 13.93
C ASP A 562 -35.51 5.07 13.62
N GLU A 563 -34.39 4.95 12.91
CA GLU A 563 -33.54 6.09 12.56
C GLU A 563 -34.29 7.10 11.67
N HIS A 564 -35.28 6.65 10.90
CA HIS A 564 -36.17 7.54 10.13
C HIS A 564 -37.04 8.40 11.04
N PHE A 565 -37.46 7.88 12.19
CA PHE A 565 -38.23 8.66 13.16
C PHE A 565 -37.38 9.79 13.75
N ILE A 566 -36.13 9.49 14.11
CA ILE A 566 -35.17 10.48 14.62
C ILE A 566 -34.94 11.59 13.58
N LEU A 567 -34.70 11.21 12.32
CA LEU A 567 -34.50 12.16 11.22
C LEU A 567 -35.75 13.01 10.97
N ASN A 568 -36.94 12.41 10.86
CA ASN A 568 -38.19 13.14 10.67
C ASN A 568 -38.45 14.14 11.82
N TRP A 569 -38.12 13.75 13.06
CA TRP A 569 -38.23 14.66 14.20
C TRP A 569 -37.26 15.83 14.07
N LEU A 570 -36.01 15.58 13.67
CA LEU A 570 -35.00 16.61 13.46
C LEU A 570 -35.34 17.56 12.29
N ASP A 571 -35.89 17.03 11.19
CA ASP A 571 -36.37 17.79 10.03
C ASP A 571 -37.49 18.76 10.41
N SER A 572 -38.28 18.43 11.44
CA SER A 572 -39.31 19.33 11.98
C SER A 572 -38.76 20.53 12.76
N LYS A 573 -37.45 20.56 13.06
CA LYS A 573 -36.83 21.60 13.89
C LYS A 573 -36.11 22.65 13.05
N LYS A 574 -35.88 23.82 13.65
CA LYS A 574 -35.11 24.88 12.99
C LYS A 574 -33.61 24.51 12.96
N PRO A 575 -32.84 24.99 11.97
CA PRO A 575 -31.40 24.84 11.96
C PRO A 575 -30.77 25.36 13.26
N GLN A 576 -29.79 24.62 13.80
CA GLN A 576 -29.07 24.94 15.03
C GLN A 576 -29.94 25.16 16.29
N SER A 577 -31.17 24.63 16.32
CA SER A 577 -32.08 24.81 17.47
C SER A 577 -32.17 23.60 18.40
N VAL A 578 -31.42 22.53 18.13
CA VAL A 578 -31.47 21.27 18.90
C VAL A 578 -30.17 21.05 19.66
N LEU A 579 -30.28 20.74 20.95
CA LEU A 579 -29.18 20.26 21.78
C LEU A 579 -29.17 18.72 21.77
N TYR A 580 -28.07 18.12 21.33
CA TYR A 580 -27.87 16.68 21.51
C TYR A 580 -27.20 16.41 22.86
N ILE A 581 -27.69 15.44 23.62
CA ILE A 581 -27.20 15.11 24.97
C ILE A 581 -26.82 13.63 24.99
N CYS A 582 -25.52 13.35 25.12
CA CYS A 582 -25.00 11.99 25.23
C CYS A 582 -23.68 11.98 26.03
N PHE A 583 -23.67 11.17 27.09
CA PHE A 583 -22.52 11.04 28.00
C PHE A 583 -21.67 9.78 27.75
N GLY A 584 -21.76 9.19 26.56
CA GLY A 584 -20.97 8.02 26.18
C GLY A 584 -21.40 6.73 26.88
N SER A 585 -20.66 5.65 26.61
CA SER A 585 -21.09 4.30 27.02
C SER A 585 -20.78 3.94 28.46
N LEU A 586 -19.73 4.56 29.03
CA LEU A 586 -19.18 4.17 30.33
C LEU A 586 -19.53 5.15 31.45
N SER A 587 -20.07 6.33 31.13
CA SER A 587 -20.43 7.31 32.15
C SER A 587 -21.74 6.91 32.82
N ARG A 588 -21.75 6.93 34.16
CA ARG A 588 -22.94 6.73 34.97
C ARG A 588 -23.20 7.95 35.84
N PHE A 589 -24.47 8.27 36.02
CA PHE A 589 -24.94 9.37 36.84
C PHE A 589 -25.85 8.82 37.93
N SER A 590 -25.81 9.42 39.11
CA SER A 590 -26.79 9.15 40.14
C SER A 590 -28.17 9.69 39.73
N ASN A 591 -29.24 9.17 40.34
CA ASN A 591 -30.59 9.68 40.09
C ASN A 591 -30.69 11.19 40.39
N ALA A 592 -30.01 11.68 41.43
CA ALA A 592 -29.99 13.10 41.76
C ALA A 592 -29.37 13.93 40.62
N GLN A 593 -28.26 13.48 40.03
CA GLN A 593 -27.63 14.16 38.90
C GLN A 593 -28.52 14.13 37.64
N LEU A 594 -29.17 13.01 37.34
CA LEU A 594 -30.10 12.91 36.20
C LEU A 594 -31.30 13.84 36.36
N LEU A 595 -31.83 13.99 37.58
CA LEU A 595 -32.91 14.94 37.89
C LEU A 595 -32.47 16.40 37.69
N GLU A 596 -31.27 16.77 38.13
CA GLU A 596 -30.71 18.12 37.90
C GLU A 596 -30.49 18.41 36.41
N ILE A 597 -29.99 17.42 35.65
CA ILE A 597 -29.83 17.54 34.18
C ILE A 597 -31.19 17.71 33.51
N ALA A 598 -32.17 16.88 33.85
CA ALA A 598 -33.52 16.97 33.31
C ALA A 598 -34.13 18.35 33.59
N ALA A 599 -34.06 18.81 34.84
CA ALA A 599 -34.58 20.11 35.24
C ALA A 599 -33.87 21.27 34.52
N GLY A 600 -32.54 21.23 34.40
CA GLY A 600 -31.78 22.30 33.73
C GLY A 600 -32.03 22.37 32.23
N VAL A 601 -32.18 21.22 31.57
CA VAL A 601 -32.52 21.16 30.14
C VAL A 601 -33.96 21.64 29.92
N GLU A 602 -34.90 21.25 30.77
CA GLU A 602 -36.29 21.74 30.74
C GLU A 602 -36.36 23.27 30.94
N ASP A 603 -35.67 23.78 31.98
CA ASP A 603 -35.62 25.22 32.31
C ASP A 603 -34.96 26.05 31.19
N SER A 604 -34.07 25.47 30.38
CA SER A 604 -33.47 26.15 29.22
C SER A 604 -34.45 26.42 28.08
N GLY A 605 -35.56 25.67 28.01
CA GLY A 605 -36.54 25.74 26.92
C GLY A 605 -36.05 25.32 25.52
N THR A 606 -34.80 24.85 25.39
CA THR A 606 -34.18 24.44 24.14
C THR A 606 -34.73 23.07 23.69
N SER A 607 -34.91 22.86 22.38
CA SER A 607 -35.29 21.52 21.89
C SER A 607 -34.11 20.57 22.04
N PHE A 608 -34.32 19.32 22.41
CA PHE A 608 -33.21 18.40 22.70
C PHE A 608 -33.48 16.97 22.27
N ILE A 609 -32.40 16.24 21.99
CA ILE A 609 -32.38 14.78 21.93
C ILE A 609 -31.50 14.30 23.07
N TRP A 610 -32.00 13.44 23.95
CA TRP A 610 -31.24 12.90 25.07
C TRP A 610 -31.17 11.39 25.03
N VAL A 611 -29.94 10.86 24.98
CA VAL A 611 -29.66 9.44 25.19
C VAL A 611 -29.56 9.18 26.70
N VAL A 612 -30.55 8.49 27.25
CA VAL A 612 -30.64 8.16 28.67
C VAL A 612 -30.26 6.70 28.88
N ARG A 613 -29.32 6.45 29.79
CA ARG A 613 -28.94 5.12 30.27
C ARG A 613 -29.23 5.01 31.75
N THR A 614 -29.94 3.96 32.15
CA THR A 614 -30.24 3.67 33.55
C THR A 614 -29.31 2.60 34.09
N ILE A 615 -29.06 2.64 35.40
CA ILE A 615 -28.38 1.54 36.09
C ILE A 615 -29.41 0.42 36.21
N LYS A 616 -29.17 -0.72 35.55
CA LYS A 616 -29.95 -1.95 35.78
C LYS A 616 -29.69 -2.42 37.20
N LYS A 617 -30.52 -2.02 38.17
CA LYS A 617 -30.65 -2.73 39.44
C LYS A 617 -31.82 -3.69 39.32
N GLU A 618 -31.57 -4.95 39.67
CA GLU A 618 -32.63 -5.93 39.88
C GLU A 618 -33.57 -5.36 40.97
N GLU A 619 -34.85 -5.27 40.62
CA GLU A 619 -35.97 -4.92 41.50
C GLU A 619 -36.04 -3.44 41.96
N GLU A 620 -36.35 -2.51 41.04
CA GLU A 620 -37.30 -1.38 41.21
C GLU A 620 -37.23 -0.42 40.00
N GLU A 621 -38.32 -0.33 39.21
CA GLU A 621 -38.48 0.68 38.16
C GLU A 621 -38.79 2.06 38.77
N GLU A 622 -37.84 2.68 39.47
CA GLU A 622 -37.93 4.13 39.72
C GLU A 622 -37.51 4.88 38.44
N SER A 623 -38.42 5.69 37.91
CA SER A 623 -38.18 6.57 36.76
C SER A 623 -36.99 7.49 37.04
N CYS A 624 -35.88 7.29 36.31
CA CYS A 624 -34.69 8.16 36.31
C CYS A 624 -34.95 9.59 35.78
N LEU A 625 -36.14 9.85 35.26
CA LEU A 625 -36.62 11.16 34.82
C LEU A 625 -37.69 11.69 35.79
N PRO A 626 -37.81 13.01 35.96
CA PRO A 626 -38.88 13.60 36.76
C PRO A 626 -40.26 13.11 36.30
N ALA A 627 -41.19 12.89 37.24
CA ALA A 627 -42.55 12.46 36.90
C ALA A 627 -43.20 13.40 35.87
N GLY A 628 -43.74 12.85 34.77
CA GLY A 628 -44.37 13.60 33.68
C GLY A 628 -43.38 14.39 32.79
N PHE A 629 -42.07 14.14 32.85
CA PHE A 629 -41.08 14.87 32.06
C PHE A 629 -41.26 14.69 30.55
N GLU A 630 -41.47 13.47 30.07
CA GLU A 630 -41.68 13.19 28.64
C GLU A 630 -42.95 13.89 28.11
N GLU A 631 -44.02 13.96 28.93
CA GLU A 631 -45.26 14.67 28.59
C GLU A 631 -45.05 16.19 28.54
N ARG A 632 -44.35 16.78 29.52
CA ARG A 632 -44.08 18.23 29.55
C ARG A 632 -43.14 18.67 28.44
N THR A 633 -42.27 17.78 27.98
CA THR A 633 -41.31 18.06 26.91
C THR A 633 -41.78 17.56 25.54
N GLU A 634 -43.02 17.07 25.42
CA GLU A 634 -43.58 16.55 24.18
C GLU A 634 -43.44 17.57 23.03
N GLY A 635 -42.90 17.11 21.90
CA GLY A 635 -42.63 17.95 20.72
C GLY A 635 -41.38 18.83 20.81
N LYS A 636 -40.77 19.01 21.99
CA LYS A 636 -39.48 19.71 22.19
C LYS A 636 -38.32 18.78 22.54
N GLY A 637 -38.58 17.71 23.27
CA GLY A 637 -37.62 16.68 23.66
C GLY A 637 -37.87 15.37 22.93
N LEU A 638 -36.78 14.64 22.65
CA LEU A 638 -36.82 13.24 22.21
C LEU A 638 -35.89 12.42 23.12
N ILE A 639 -36.46 11.45 23.83
CA ILE A 639 -35.71 10.55 24.71
C ILE A 639 -35.40 9.26 23.93
N ILE A 640 -34.12 8.90 23.90
CA ILE A 640 -33.64 7.64 23.32
C ILE A 640 -33.07 6.81 24.46
N ARG A 641 -33.53 5.57 24.61
CA ARG A 641 -33.01 4.63 25.60
C ARG A 641 -31.83 3.86 24.99
N GLU A 642 -30.80 3.61 25.79
CA GLU A 642 -29.59 2.83 25.44
C GLU A 642 -28.65 3.45 24.38
N TRP A 643 -28.96 3.27 23.09
CA TRP A 643 -28.06 3.57 21.97
C TRP A 643 -28.73 4.47 20.93
N ALA A 644 -27.96 5.38 20.34
CA ALA A 644 -28.41 6.30 19.31
C ALA A 644 -27.38 6.39 18.17
N PRO A 645 -27.82 6.65 16.92
CA PRO A 645 -26.92 6.86 15.79
C PRO A 645 -26.25 8.25 15.89
N GLN A 646 -25.28 8.38 16.80
CA GLN A 646 -24.69 9.67 17.21
C GLN A 646 -24.16 10.50 16.04
N MET A 647 -23.49 9.88 15.06
CA MET A 647 -22.99 10.62 13.89
C MET A 647 -24.11 11.11 12.99
N LEU A 648 -25.18 10.34 12.86
CA LEU A 648 -26.34 10.75 12.07
C LEU A 648 -26.99 12.00 12.71
N ILE A 649 -27.12 12.01 14.03
CA ILE A 649 -27.68 13.14 14.78
C ILE A 649 -26.76 14.36 14.70
N LEU A 650 -25.46 14.22 15.01
CA LEU A 650 -24.51 15.34 15.03
C LEU A 650 -24.26 15.97 13.64
N ASP A 651 -24.46 15.22 12.56
CA ASP A 651 -24.29 15.72 11.18
C ASP A 651 -25.55 16.46 10.68
N HIS A 652 -26.66 16.40 11.42
CA HIS A 652 -27.93 17.01 11.02
C HIS A 652 -27.94 18.54 11.23
N PRO A 653 -28.41 19.35 10.26
CA PRO A 653 -28.39 20.83 10.34
C PRO A 653 -29.17 21.43 11.52
N ALA A 654 -30.17 20.72 12.04
CA ALA A 654 -30.96 21.14 13.20
C ALA A 654 -30.16 21.14 14.51
N VAL A 655 -29.10 20.34 14.61
CA VAL A 655 -28.29 20.25 15.84
C VAL A 655 -27.36 21.46 15.94
N GLY A 656 -27.51 22.22 17.02
CA GLY A 656 -26.76 23.44 17.30
C GLY A 656 -25.75 23.31 18.44
N GLY A 657 -25.90 22.29 19.29
CA GLY A 657 -25.01 22.05 20.42
C GLY A 657 -24.94 20.57 20.80
N PHE A 658 -23.88 20.19 21.51
CA PHE A 658 -23.65 18.85 22.03
C PHE A 658 -23.23 18.92 23.50
N MET A 659 -24.06 18.39 24.39
CA MET A 659 -23.74 18.22 25.80
C MET A 659 -23.16 16.81 26.01
N THR A 660 -21.94 16.76 26.54
CA THR A 660 -21.17 15.52 26.71
C THR A 660 -20.28 15.59 27.95
N HIS A 661 -19.79 14.44 28.39
CA HIS A 661 -18.89 14.25 29.52
C HIS A 661 -17.41 14.56 29.20
N CYS A 662 -17.13 15.07 28.00
CA CYS A 662 -15.78 15.30 27.48
C CYS A 662 -14.91 14.03 27.46
N GLY A 663 -15.52 12.85 27.30
CA GLY A 663 -14.78 11.59 27.20
C GLY A 663 -14.06 11.41 25.87
N TRP A 664 -13.45 10.24 25.71
CA TRP A 664 -12.65 9.90 24.53
C TRP A 664 -13.46 10.12 23.24
N ASN A 665 -12.91 10.92 22.33
CA ASN A 665 -13.51 11.40 21.07
C ASN A 665 -14.54 12.56 21.15
N SER A 666 -14.72 13.23 22.30
CA SER A 666 -15.76 14.26 22.48
C SER A 666 -15.24 15.66 22.88
N ILE A 667 -14.03 16.04 22.46
CA ILE A 667 -13.39 17.28 22.93
C ILE A 667 -13.07 18.21 21.75
N LEU A 668 -13.69 19.41 21.78
CA LEU A 668 -13.37 20.59 20.96
C LEU A 668 -13.70 21.85 21.80
N GLU A 669 -14.21 22.89 21.17
CA GLU A 669 -14.69 24.13 21.82
C GLU A 669 -15.97 23.89 22.62
N GLY A 670 -16.09 24.41 23.86
CA GLY A 670 -17.31 24.26 24.65
C GLY A 670 -17.31 25.03 25.98
N ILE A 671 -18.47 25.01 26.65
CA ILE A 671 -18.67 25.61 27.98
C ILE A 671 -18.58 24.50 29.02
N ARG A 672 -17.75 24.69 30.05
CA ARG A 672 -17.63 23.74 31.16
C ARG A 672 -18.83 23.84 32.09
N VAL A 673 -19.43 22.70 32.42
CA VAL A 673 -20.55 22.58 33.37
C VAL A 673 -20.25 21.43 34.32
N GLY A 674 -20.39 21.65 35.63
CA GLY A 674 -20.12 20.64 36.68
C GLY A 674 -18.92 20.92 37.56
N VAL A 675 -18.50 19.92 38.33
CA VAL A 675 -17.62 20.07 39.50
C VAL A 675 -16.12 19.95 39.17
N GLU A 676 -15.25 20.39 40.10
CA GLU A 676 -13.78 20.27 39.99
C GLU A 676 -13.23 18.93 40.46
N LYS A 677 -14.07 18.09 41.07
CA LYS A 677 -13.68 16.80 41.62
C LYS A 677 -13.81 15.70 40.56
N TRP A 678 -12.77 14.89 40.40
CA TRP A 678 -12.84 13.64 39.65
C TRP A 678 -13.89 12.72 40.27
N ASN A 679 -14.87 12.26 39.47
CA ASN A 679 -15.95 11.38 39.91
C ASN A 679 -15.80 9.98 39.27
N SER A 680 -16.08 8.93 40.04
CA SER A 680 -16.00 7.55 39.56
C SER A 680 -17.17 7.26 38.64
N TRP A 681 -16.87 6.73 37.46
CA TRP A 681 -17.86 6.22 36.51
C TRP A 681 -18.56 4.91 36.93
N ILE A 682 -18.01 4.17 37.91
CA ILE A 682 -18.57 2.90 38.40
C ILE A 682 -19.51 3.15 39.57
N GLU A 683 -19.07 3.98 40.52
CA GLU A 683 -19.80 4.37 41.73
C GLU A 683 -19.83 5.91 41.81
N PRO A 684 -20.71 6.57 41.03
CA PRO A 684 -20.76 8.02 40.97
C PRO A 684 -21.27 8.60 42.29
N GLU A 685 -20.56 9.58 42.83
CA GLU A 685 -21.03 10.36 43.96
C GLU A 685 -22.10 11.38 43.52
N ASP A 686 -22.98 11.79 44.46
CA ASP A 686 -23.97 12.88 44.29
C ASP A 686 -23.33 14.28 44.24
N VAL A 687 -22.29 14.41 43.41
CA VAL A 687 -21.54 15.64 43.18
C VAL A 687 -21.64 15.97 41.70
N GLY A 688 -22.35 17.04 41.33
CA GLY A 688 -22.66 17.37 39.94
C GLY A 688 -23.08 18.83 39.74
N ALA A 689 -23.32 19.20 38.48
CA ALA A 689 -23.83 20.52 38.14
C ALA A 689 -25.26 20.69 38.63
N ARG A 690 -25.60 21.89 39.13
CA ARG A 690 -26.99 22.22 39.47
C ARG A 690 -27.77 22.61 38.22
N LYS A 691 -29.08 22.44 38.24
CA LYS A 691 -29.97 22.78 37.12
C LYS A 691 -29.79 24.21 36.61
N GLU A 692 -29.50 25.19 37.49
CA GLU A 692 -29.29 26.57 37.06
C GLU A 692 -28.00 26.72 36.24
N GLU A 693 -26.94 26.00 36.60
CA GLU A 693 -25.66 25.99 35.87
C GLU A 693 -25.85 25.35 34.49
N ILE A 694 -26.61 24.26 34.43
CA ILE A 694 -26.96 23.56 33.18
C ILE A 694 -27.81 24.46 32.28
N ALA A 695 -28.89 25.04 32.80
CA ALA A 695 -29.79 25.91 32.06
C ALA A 695 -29.06 27.15 31.51
N ASN A 696 -28.18 27.76 32.30
CA ASN A 696 -27.37 28.91 31.89
C ASN A 696 -26.39 28.53 30.78
N ALA A 697 -25.68 27.41 30.92
CA ALA A 697 -24.72 26.97 29.91
C ALA A 697 -25.40 26.57 28.59
N VAL A 698 -26.55 25.89 28.65
CA VAL A 698 -27.34 25.59 27.45
C VAL A 698 -27.83 26.88 26.80
N SER A 699 -28.36 27.82 27.58
CA SER A 699 -28.80 29.12 27.06
C SER A 699 -27.66 29.90 26.43
N GLN A 700 -26.48 29.94 27.06
CA GLN A 700 -25.29 30.60 26.55
C GLN A 700 -24.83 29.97 25.23
N LEU A 701 -24.71 28.64 25.19
CA LEU A 701 -24.30 27.88 23.99
C LEU A 701 -25.29 28.03 22.84
N MET A 702 -26.59 28.04 23.13
CA MET A 702 -27.67 27.97 22.13
C MET A 702 -28.26 29.34 21.78
N SER A 703 -27.89 30.40 22.49
CA SER A 703 -28.33 31.77 22.19
C SER A 703 -27.80 32.28 20.84
N ASP A 704 -28.51 33.26 20.28
CA ASP A 704 -28.04 34.08 19.18
C ASP A 704 -27.09 35.22 19.63
N GLY A 705 -26.63 35.19 20.89
CA GLY A 705 -25.64 36.14 21.41
C GLY A 705 -24.25 35.92 20.78
N GLU A 706 -23.41 36.95 20.83
CA GLU A 706 -22.06 36.95 20.25
C GLU A 706 -21.20 35.77 20.74
N GLU A 707 -21.26 35.46 22.03
CA GLU A 707 -20.48 34.39 22.65
C GLU A 707 -20.89 32.99 22.14
N GLY A 708 -22.19 32.67 22.17
CA GLY A 708 -22.71 31.41 21.65
C GLY A 708 -22.44 31.24 20.15
N GLN A 709 -22.58 32.31 19.37
CA GLN A 709 -22.25 32.29 17.94
C GLN A 709 -20.76 32.07 17.69
N ASN A 710 -19.88 32.68 18.48
CA ASN A 710 -18.43 32.51 18.37
C ASN A 710 -18.03 31.06 18.65
N ILE A 711 -18.55 30.44 19.72
CA ILE A 711 -18.30 29.02 20.05
C ILE A 711 -18.77 28.10 18.92
N ARG A 712 -20.00 28.27 18.43
CA ARG A 712 -20.54 27.44 17.33
C ARG A 712 -19.77 27.66 16.01
N THR A 713 -19.31 28.88 15.75
CA THR A 713 -18.50 29.20 14.56
C THR A 713 -17.13 28.53 14.65
N ARG A 714 -16.46 28.62 15.80
CA ARG A 714 -15.17 27.97 16.04
C ARG A 714 -15.27 26.45 15.92
N ALA A 715 -16.31 25.84 16.48
CA ALA A 715 -16.58 24.41 16.32
C ALA A 715 -16.76 24.01 14.85
N LYS A 716 -17.45 24.83 14.03
CA LYS A 716 -17.59 24.60 12.59
C LYS A 716 -16.27 24.72 11.82
N GLU A 717 -15.39 25.66 12.20
CA GLU A 717 -14.05 25.78 11.62
C GLU A 717 -13.22 24.52 11.88
N LEU A 718 -13.22 24.04 13.12
CA LEU A 718 -12.53 22.80 13.51
C LEU A 718 -13.11 21.58 12.77
N SER A 719 -14.44 21.51 12.60
CA SER A 719 -15.09 20.47 11.80
C SER A 719 -14.65 20.49 10.33
N LYS A 720 -14.58 21.68 9.70
CA LYS A 720 -14.08 21.83 8.33
C LYS A 720 -12.62 21.40 8.21
N MET A 721 -11.80 21.77 9.19
CA MET A 721 -10.40 21.36 9.26
C MET A 721 -10.28 19.83 9.35
N ALA A 722 -10.96 19.19 10.30
CA ALA A 722 -10.97 17.74 10.45
C ALA A 722 -11.45 16.99 9.20
N ARG A 723 -12.44 17.51 8.47
CA ARG A 723 -12.89 16.93 7.19
C ARG A 723 -11.86 17.08 6.08
N LYS A 724 -11.00 18.09 6.12
CA LYS A 724 -9.93 18.30 5.16
C LYS A 724 -8.76 17.34 5.41
N THR A 725 -8.39 17.10 6.67
CA THR A 725 -7.23 16.27 7.03
C THR A 725 -7.38 14.79 6.65
N VAL A 726 -8.61 14.26 6.63
CA VAL A 726 -8.89 12.86 6.25
C VAL A 726 -9.07 12.61 4.76
N LYS A 727 -9.16 13.69 3.95
CA LYS A 727 -9.22 13.60 2.48
C LYS A 727 -7.81 13.52 1.90
N GLU A 728 -7.71 13.06 0.65
CA GLU A 728 -6.45 13.00 -0.09
C GLU A 728 -5.74 14.37 -0.07
N GLY A 729 -4.43 14.38 0.25
CA GLY A 729 -3.65 15.60 0.49
C GLY A 729 -3.78 16.22 1.89
N GLY A 730 -4.61 15.65 2.77
CA GLY A 730 -4.74 16.06 4.17
C GLY A 730 -3.77 15.32 5.10
N SER A 731 -3.38 15.94 6.21
CA SER A 731 -2.34 15.42 7.13
C SER A 731 -2.58 13.98 7.61
N SER A 732 -3.81 13.64 8.02
CA SER A 732 -4.18 12.30 8.48
C SER A 732 -4.20 11.27 7.35
N TYR A 733 -4.60 11.68 6.14
CA TYR A 733 -4.52 10.83 4.95
C TYR A 733 -3.07 10.54 4.57
N GLU A 734 -2.22 11.58 4.55
CA GLU A 734 -0.80 11.45 4.25
C GLU A 734 -0.09 10.58 5.30
N ASN A 735 -0.37 10.77 6.60
CA ASN A 735 0.20 9.93 7.66
C ASN A 735 -0.22 8.46 7.53
N LEU A 736 -1.50 8.19 7.23
CA LEU A 736 -1.95 6.82 7.01
C LEU A 736 -1.31 6.21 5.75
N THR A 737 -1.16 7.00 4.69
CA THR A 737 -0.51 6.58 3.44
C THR A 737 0.97 6.28 3.68
N ALA A 738 1.66 7.14 4.42
CA ALA A 738 3.04 6.95 4.82
C ALA A 738 3.21 5.68 5.67
N LEU A 739 2.34 5.45 6.66
CA LEU A 739 2.32 4.21 7.44
C LEU A 739 2.15 2.98 6.54
N ILE A 740 1.17 2.99 5.62
CA ILE A 740 0.93 1.89 4.69
C ILE A 740 2.15 1.66 3.78
N GLN A 741 2.79 2.74 3.32
CA GLN A 741 3.97 2.66 2.48
C GLN A 741 5.16 2.08 3.26
N GLU A 742 5.41 2.54 4.49
CA GLU A 742 6.44 1.98 5.37
C GLU A 742 6.23 0.50 5.64
N LEU A 743 4.99 0.07 5.90
CA LEU A 743 4.65 -1.34 6.08
C LEU A 743 4.90 -2.19 4.81
N LYS A 744 4.82 -1.58 3.62
CA LYS A 744 5.02 -2.26 2.33
C LYS A 744 6.47 -2.23 1.84
N MET A 745 7.24 -1.21 2.16
CA MET A 745 8.60 -1.02 1.63
C MET A 745 9.55 -2.11 2.15
N LEU A 746 10.39 -2.65 1.26
CA LEU A 746 11.49 -3.52 1.65
C LEU A 746 12.54 -2.73 2.43
N HIS A 747 13.03 -3.29 3.54
CA HIS A 747 14.14 -2.76 4.32
C HIS A 747 15.30 -3.77 4.35
N ILE A 748 16.44 -3.38 3.77
CA ILE A 748 17.62 -4.25 3.69
C ILE A 748 18.74 -3.71 4.57
N PHE A 749 19.27 -4.57 5.43
CA PHE A 749 20.50 -4.33 6.17
C PHE A 749 21.71 -4.79 5.37
N PHE A 750 22.72 -3.94 5.28
CA PHE A 750 24.02 -4.23 4.67
C PHE A 750 25.08 -4.23 5.76
N PHE A 751 25.68 -5.39 6.01
CA PHE A 751 26.73 -5.56 7.00
C PHE A 751 28.05 -5.98 6.33
N PRO A 752 28.88 -5.00 5.90
CA PRO A 752 30.17 -5.29 5.28
C PRO A 752 31.23 -5.71 6.31
N PHE A 753 32.23 -6.45 5.86
CA PHE A 753 33.44 -6.67 6.63
C PHE A 753 34.27 -5.38 6.73
N VAL A 754 35.05 -5.23 7.81
CA VAL A 754 35.80 -4.01 8.16
C VAL A 754 37.07 -3.78 7.31
N ALA A 755 36.95 -3.93 5.99
CA ALA A 755 37.98 -3.64 5.00
C ALA A 755 37.40 -2.77 3.87
N TYR A 756 38.13 -1.77 3.38
CA TYR A 756 37.60 -0.85 2.35
C TYR A 756 37.23 -1.57 1.05
N GLY A 757 37.90 -2.68 0.73
CA GLY A 757 37.56 -3.55 -0.40
C GLY A 757 36.16 -4.17 -0.31
N HIS A 758 35.56 -4.23 0.89
CA HIS A 758 34.22 -4.78 1.12
C HIS A 758 33.21 -3.66 1.40
N MET A 759 33.57 -2.68 2.24
CA MET A 759 32.68 -1.57 2.60
C MET A 759 32.29 -0.71 1.40
N ILE A 760 33.23 -0.33 0.53
CA ILE A 760 32.95 0.55 -0.62
C ILE A 760 31.96 -0.08 -1.61
N PRO A 761 32.18 -1.30 -2.13
CA PRO A 761 31.20 -1.91 -3.03
C PRO A 761 29.88 -2.23 -2.32
N THR A 762 29.88 -2.50 -1.02
CA THR A 762 28.63 -2.69 -0.25
C THR A 762 27.80 -1.41 -0.19
N ILE A 763 28.45 -0.25 0.00
CA ILE A 763 27.79 1.06 -0.08
C ILE A 763 27.22 1.30 -1.48
N ASP A 764 27.98 0.96 -2.52
CA ASP A 764 27.49 1.07 -3.91
C ASP A 764 26.26 0.16 -4.15
N ILE A 765 26.25 -1.07 -3.61
CA ILE A 765 25.10 -1.97 -3.67
C ILE A 765 23.91 -1.37 -2.91
N ALA A 766 24.10 -0.88 -1.69
CA ALA A 766 23.03 -0.24 -0.92
C ALA A 766 22.40 0.93 -1.69
N LYS A 767 23.22 1.76 -2.35
CA LYS A 767 22.73 2.83 -3.24
C LYS A 767 21.95 2.30 -4.44
N LEU A 768 22.32 1.14 -5.02
CA LEU A 768 21.57 0.52 -6.11
C LEU A 768 20.17 0.07 -5.67
N PHE A 769 20.04 -0.54 -4.49
CA PHE A 769 18.74 -0.89 -3.91
C PHE A 769 17.92 0.36 -3.56
N ALA A 770 18.53 1.35 -2.91
CA ALA A 770 17.85 2.60 -2.55
C ALA A 770 17.33 3.35 -3.78
N ALA A 771 18.05 3.31 -4.90
CA ALA A 771 17.61 3.90 -6.16
C ALA A 771 16.36 3.22 -6.76
N ARG A 772 15.97 2.05 -6.25
CA ARG A 772 14.77 1.30 -6.65
C ARG A 772 13.65 1.39 -5.61
N GLY A 773 13.72 2.34 -4.67
CA GLY A 773 12.68 2.57 -3.66
C GLY A 773 12.76 1.64 -2.45
N VAL A 774 13.88 0.92 -2.27
CA VAL A 774 14.12 0.05 -1.11
C VAL A 774 14.80 0.85 0.00
N LYS A 775 14.30 0.75 1.24
CA LYS A 775 14.99 1.35 2.39
C LYS A 775 16.26 0.54 2.68
N THR A 776 17.39 1.22 2.84
CA THR A 776 18.67 0.55 3.11
C THR A 776 19.36 1.09 4.35
N THR A 777 19.94 0.20 5.15
CA THR A 777 20.76 0.58 6.32
C THR A 777 22.09 -0.13 6.26
N ILE A 778 23.19 0.62 6.31
CA ILE A 778 24.55 0.09 6.33
C ILE A 778 25.06 0.10 7.77
N ILE A 779 25.50 -1.05 8.24
CA ILE A 779 26.04 -1.23 9.59
C ILE A 779 27.55 -1.01 9.54
N LEU A 780 28.05 0.01 10.24
CA LEU A 780 29.47 0.37 10.29
C LEU A 780 29.94 0.56 11.74
N THR A 781 31.25 0.58 11.92
CA THR A 781 31.89 0.94 13.19
C THR A 781 32.17 2.46 13.23
N PRO A 782 32.40 3.07 14.42
CA PRO A 782 32.53 4.53 14.55
C PRO A 782 33.58 5.16 13.63
N LEU A 783 34.79 4.60 13.56
CA LEU A 783 35.85 5.16 12.73
C LEU A 783 35.56 4.97 11.24
N ASN A 784 35.07 3.80 10.85
CA ASN A 784 34.72 3.53 9.45
C ASN A 784 33.54 4.39 8.97
N ALA A 785 32.53 4.63 9.82
CA ALA A 785 31.42 5.53 9.54
C ALA A 785 31.91 6.97 9.34
N SER A 786 32.84 7.45 10.17
CA SER A 786 33.41 8.80 10.03
C SER A 786 34.15 9.02 8.70
N VAL A 787 34.77 7.98 8.16
CA VAL A 787 35.54 8.02 6.91
C VAL A 787 34.61 7.94 5.69
N LEU A 788 33.54 7.15 5.76
CA LEU A 788 32.70 6.81 4.61
C LEU A 788 31.36 7.57 4.54
N SER A 789 31.03 8.38 5.56
CA SER A 789 29.77 9.13 5.64
C SER A 789 29.53 10.03 4.43
N SER A 790 30.57 10.70 3.92
CA SER A 790 30.45 11.63 2.78
C SER A 790 29.76 11.02 1.55
N SER A 791 30.12 9.78 1.20
CA SER A 791 29.51 9.03 0.09
C SER A 791 28.03 8.72 0.34
N ILE A 792 27.65 8.48 1.59
CA ILE A 792 26.30 8.09 2.00
C ILE A 792 25.40 9.32 2.13
N ASP A 793 25.91 10.40 2.74
CA ASP A 793 25.22 11.69 2.86
C ASP A 793 24.96 12.31 1.49
N ARG A 794 25.88 12.13 0.53
CA ARG A 794 25.64 12.45 -0.88
C ARG A 794 24.42 11.70 -1.42
N GLY A 795 24.31 10.40 -1.17
CA GLY A 795 23.14 9.60 -1.55
C GLY A 795 21.84 10.14 -0.96
N ARG A 796 21.83 10.49 0.34
CA ARG A 796 20.68 11.12 1.01
C ARG A 796 20.31 12.46 0.39
N SER A 797 21.30 13.29 0.06
CA SER A 797 21.07 14.59 -0.60
C SER A 797 20.43 14.47 -1.99
N LEU A 798 20.59 13.32 -2.64
CA LEU A 798 19.97 12.97 -3.92
C LEU A 798 18.60 12.27 -3.74
N GLY A 799 18.07 12.22 -2.52
CA GLY A 799 16.75 11.64 -2.22
C GLY A 799 16.73 10.12 -2.02
N LEU A 800 17.88 9.47 -1.85
CA LEU A 800 17.93 8.03 -1.57
C LEU A 800 17.64 7.74 -0.09
N ASP A 801 16.79 6.73 0.17
CA ASP A 801 16.49 6.24 1.53
C ASP A 801 17.58 5.28 2.03
N ILE A 802 18.73 5.86 2.38
CA ILE A 802 19.94 5.16 2.82
C ILE A 802 20.37 5.65 4.19
N HIS A 803 20.67 4.73 5.11
CA HIS A 803 21.01 5.02 6.50
C HIS A 803 22.32 4.38 6.94
N ILE A 804 22.92 4.95 7.99
CA ILE A 804 24.06 4.37 8.69
C ILE A 804 23.62 4.01 10.09
N GLN A 805 23.84 2.76 10.48
CA GLN A 805 23.76 2.33 11.87
C GLN A 805 25.17 2.09 12.38
N VAL A 806 25.53 2.74 13.49
CA VAL A 806 26.86 2.61 14.08
C VAL A 806 26.82 1.62 15.23
N ILE A 807 27.69 0.61 15.19
CA ILE A 807 27.88 -0.36 16.28
C ILE A 807 29.28 -0.24 16.86
N LYS A 808 29.39 -0.28 18.19
CA LYS A 808 30.70 -0.22 18.86
C LYS A 808 31.54 -1.44 18.44
N PHE A 809 32.74 -1.20 17.92
CA PHE A 809 33.67 -2.27 17.57
C PHE A 809 34.41 -2.77 18.82
N PRO A 810 34.31 -4.05 19.21
CA PRO A 810 34.90 -4.58 20.43
C PRO A 810 36.39 -4.93 20.22
N GLY A 811 37.15 -4.02 19.60
CA GLY A 811 38.53 -4.25 19.22
C GLY A 811 39.46 -4.41 20.43
N VAL A 812 39.30 -3.54 21.43
CA VAL A 812 40.10 -3.58 22.67
C VAL A 812 39.80 -4.85 23.47
N GLU A 813 38.52 -5.22 23.55
CA GLU A 813 38.06 -6.45 24.20
C GLU A 813 38.61 -7.72 23.51
N ALA A 814 38.82 -7.68 22.19
CA ALA A 814 39.49 -8.73 21.43
C ALA A 814 41.03 -8.67 21.43
N GLY A 815 41.63 -7.67 22.12
CA GLY A 815 43.07 -7.51 22.27
C GLY A 815 43.78 -6.74 21.14
N LEU A 816 43.04 -5.95 20.36
CA LEU A 816 43.59 -4.98 19.41
C LEU A 816 43.96 -3.66 20.11
N PRO A 817 44.92 -2.90 19.59
CA PRO A 817 45.19 -1.55 20.07
C PRO A 817 43.97 -0.63 19.88
N GLU A 818 43.85 0.38 20.76
CA GLU A 818 42.84 1.42 20.61
C GLU A 818 42.99 2.14 19.25
N GLY A 819 41.86 2.38 18.58
CA GLY A 819 41.83 3.03 17.27
C GLY A 819 41.99 2.09 16.06
N VAL A 820 42.12 0.77 16.27
CA VAL A 820 42.17 -0.23 15.18
C VAL A 820 40.78 -0.83 14.97
N GLU A 821 40.05 -0.30 13.97
CA GLU A 821 38.72 -0.80 13.58
C GLU A 821 38.67 -1.36 12.16
N SER A 822 39.78 -1.35 11.42
CA SER A 822 39.84 -1.85 10.04
C SER A 822 41.08 -2.71 9.78
N CYS A 823 40.97 -3.63 8.82
CA CYS A 823 42.10 -4.41 8.31
C CYS A 823 43.23 -3.52 7.77
N ASP A 824 42.90 -2.33 7.28
CA ASP A 824 43.86 -1.38 6.76
C ASP A 824 44.78 -0.81 7.85
N ASP A 825 44.34 -0.78 9.11
CA ASP A 825 45.08 -0.22 10.25
C ASP A 825 46.00 -1.25 10.92
N MET A 826 45.93 -2.52 10.52
CA MET A 826 46.77 -3.58 11.08
C MET A 826 48.25 -3.31 10.82
N THR A 827 49.11 -3.61 11.79
CA THR A 827 50.58 -3.42 11.66
C THR A 827 51.38 -4.70 11.82
N SER A 828 50.80 -5.79 12.33
CA SER A 828 51.46 -7.09 12.48
C SER A 828 50.51 -8.26 12.17
N PRO A 829 51.03 -9.43 11.73
CA PRO A 829 50.22 -10.61 11.40
C PRO A 829 49.38 -11.13 12.58
N GLU A 830 49.85 -10.95 13.82
CA GLU A 830 49.15 -11.37 15.04
C GLU A 830 47.82 -10.62 15.28
N MET A 831 47.56 -9.51 14.59
CA MET A 831 46.30 -8.77 14.68
C MET A 831 45.16 -9.45 13.91
N VAL A 832 45.46 -10.30 12.92
CA VAL A 832 44.44 -10.90 12.04
C VAL A 832 43.43 -11.73 12.83
N PRO A 833 43.82 -12.71 13.68
CA PRO A 833 42.85 -13.49 14.44
C PRO A 833 42.02 -12.63 15.40
N LYS A 834 42.58 -11.53 15.90
CA LYS A 834 41.91 -10.62 16.84
C LYS A 834 40.81 -9.80 16.17
N ILE A 835 41.01 -9.34 14.92
CA ILE A 835 39.94 -8.70 14.14
C ILE A 835 38.76 -9.66 13.93
N PHE A 836 39.04 -10.92 13.57
CA PHE A 836 37.98 -11.92 13.41
C PHE A 836 37.24 -12.21 14.72
N LEU A 837 37.95 -12.24 15.84
CA LEU A 837 37.32 -12.37 17.16
C LEU A 837 36.42 -11.16 17.47
N ALA A 838 36.90 -9.93 17.24
CA ALA A 838 36.11 -8.72 17.42
C ALA A 838 34.85 -8.71 16.55
N VAL A 839 34.96 -9.11 15.27
CA VAL A 839 33.81 -9.26 14.36
C VAL A 839 32.83 -10.29 14.88
N LYS A 840 33.29 -11.46 15.36
CA LYS A 840 32.42 -12.48 15.97
C LYS A 840 31.64 -11.96 17.17
N MET A 841 32.23 -11.08 17.98
CA MET A 841 31.57 -10.45 19.13
C MET A 841 30.45 -9.47 18.73
N LEU A 842 30.32 -9.12 17.44
CA LEU A 842 29.22 -8.27 16.93
C LEU A 842 27.90 -9.01 16.72
N GLN A 843 27.83 -10.32 17.02
CA GLN A 843 26.61 -11.10 16.89
C GLN A 843 25.45 -10.55 17.74
N GLU A 844 25.68 -10.37 19.04
CA GLU A 844 24.64 -9.85 19.95
C GLU A 844 24.21 -8.41 19.57
N PRO A 845 25.13 -7.46 19.30
CA PRO A 845 24.75 -6.15 18.75
C PRO A 845 23.93 -6.22 17.46
N LEU A 846 24.26 -7.14 16.55
CA LEU A 846 23.47 -7.33 15.32
C LEU A 846 22.07 -7.85 15.64
N GLU A 847 21.94 -8.82 16.54
CA GLU A 847 20.63 -9.38 16.95
C GLU A 847 19.74 -8.31 17.60
N GLN A 848 20.30 -7.45 18.46
CA GLN A 848 19.59 -6.31 19.04
C GLN A 848 19.09 -5.34 17.95
N LEU A 849 19.92 -5.02 16.96
CA LEU A 849 19.52 -4.17 15.85
C LEU A 849 18.43 -4.80 14.98
N ILE A 850 18.51 -6.11 14.72
CA ILE A 850 17.47 -6.85 14.00
C ILE A 850 16.15 -6.79 14.77
N GLU A 851 16.20 -6.97 16.08
CA GLU A 851 15.01 -6.93 16.93
C GLU A 851 14.35 -5.55 16.94
N GLU A 852 15.16 -4.48 17.02
CA GLU A 852 14.71 -3.09 17.06
C GLU A 852 14.16 -2.62 15.69
N HIS A 853 14.87 -2.92 14.60
CA HIS A 853 14.59 -2.34 13.28
C HIS A 853 13.85 -3.27 12.32
N ARG A 854 13.87 -4.59 12.58
CA ARG A 854 13.17 -5.64 11.82
C ARG A 854 13.36 -5.54 10.29
N PRO A 855 14.60 -5.63 9.78
CA PRO A 855 14.83 -5.62 8.34
C PRO A 855 14.19 -6.85 7.67
N ASP A 856 13.77 -6.70 6.42
CA ASP A 856 13.23 -7.81 5.62
C ASP A 856 14.34 -8.72 5.07
N VAL A 857 15.56 -8.20 4.92
CA VAL A 857 16.71 -8.93 4.35
C VAL A 857 18.00 -8.46 5.01
N ILE A 858 18.95 -9.38 5.18
CA ILE A 858 20.33 -9.03 5.59
C ILE A 858 21.30 -9.45 4.48
N VAL A 859 22.01 -8.50 3.91
CA VAL A 859 23.18 -8.74 3.06
C VAL A 859 24.41 -8.61 3.95
N ALA A 860 24.99 -9.75 4.32
CA ALA A 860 26.16 -9.81 5.18
C ALA A 860 27.37 -10.36 4.41
N ASP A 861 28.53 -9.78 4.69
CA ASP A 861 29.80 -10.20 4.10
C ASP A 861 30.12 -11.69 4.36
N MET A 862 30.90 -12.31 3.48
CA MET A 862 31.37 -13.69 3.67
C MET A 862 32.12 -13.88 5.00
N PHE A 863 32.83 -12.85 5.47
CA PHE A 863 33.60 -12.90 6.72
C PHE A 863 32.73 -12.77 7.99
N ILE A 864 31.40 -12.68 7.85
CA ILE A 864 30.42 -12.54 8.94
C ILE A 864 29.45 -13.75 8.95
N PRO A 865 29.93 -14.98 9.17
CA PRO A 865 29.11 -16.19 9.05
C PRO A 865 28.00 -16.28 10.10
N PHE A 866 28.18 -15.68 11.28
CA PHE A 866 27.16 -15.68 12.35
C PHE A 866 25.89 -14.92 11.96
N ALA A 867 25.95 -14.04 10.94
CA ALA A 867 24.78 -13.31 10.46
C ALA A 867 23.68 -14.26 9.95
N THR A 868 24.05 -15.46 9.48
CA THR A 868 23.07 -16.48 9.10
C THR A 868 22.26 -16.96 10.31
N GLU A 869 22.91 -17.22 11.45
CA GLU A 869 22.23 -17.66 12.67
C GLU A 869 21.41 -16.51 13.27
N ALA A 870 21.97 -15.30 13.32
CA ALA A 870 21.27 -14.10 13.78
C ALA A 870 20.00 -13.82 12.96
N ALA A 871 20.07 -13.88 11.62
CA ALA A 871 18.92 -13.67 10.75
C ALA A 871 17.86 -14.79 10.91
N SER A 872 18.30 -16.04 11.03
CA SER A 872 17.42 -17.22 11.13
C SER A 872 16.55 -17.19 12.39
N LYS A 873 17.05 -16.65 13.51
CA LYS A 873 16.26 -16.46 14.75
C LYS A 873 14.98 -15.66 14.53
N TYR A 874 14.97 -14.77 13.55
CA TYR A 874 13.84 -13.90 13.23
C TYR A 874 13.18 -14.24 11.88
N GLY A 875 13.57 -15.37 11.26
CA GLY A 875 13.03 -15.79 9.96
C GLY A 875 13.43 -14.90 8.77
N ILE A 876 14.53 -14.14 8.89
CA ILE A 876 14.97 -13.17 7.88
C ILE A 876 15.91 -13.85 6.87
N PRO A 877 15.69 -13.72 5.55
CA PRO A 877 16.62 -14.21 4.54
C PRO A 877 17.96 -13.45 4.59
N ARG A 878 19.06 -14.23 4.65
CA ARG A 878 20.42 -13.71 4.56
C ARG A 878 21.01 -13.93 3.17
N PHE A 879 21.63 -12.91 2.60
CA PHE A 879 22.46 -12.99 1.40
C PHE A 879 23.94 -12.86 1.75
N VAL A 880 24.79 -13.59 1.02
CA VAL A 880 26.24 -13.46 1.12
C VAL A 880 26.74 -12.47 0.09
N PHE A 881 27.62 -11.56 0.49
CA PHE A 881 28.43 -10.77 -0.44
C PHE A 881 29.92 -11.12 -0.27
N HIS A 882 30.54 -11.63 -1.33
CA HIS A 882 31.96 -12.02 -1.33
C HIS A 882 32.89 -10.89 -1.76
N GLY A 883 32.41 -9.98 -2.60
CA GLY A 883 33.26 -8.98 -3.24
C GLY A 883 34.18 -9.52 -4.34
N THR A 884 33.91 -10.70 -4.91
CA THR A 884 34.71 -11.31 -5.99
C THR A 884 33.87 -11.85 -7.18
N SER A 885 34.53 -12.42 -8.19
CA SER A 885 33.95 -12.93 -9.44
C SER A 885 33.28 -14.30 -9.33
N PHE A 886 32.46 -14.68 -10.31
CA PHE A 886 32.02 -16.08 -10.43
C PHE A 886 33.19 -17.00 -10.72
N TYR A 887 34.12 -16.58 -11.58
CA TYR A 887 35.34 -17.33 -11.91
C TYR A 887 36.08 -17.78 -10.65
N SER A 888 36.40 -16.84 -9.76
CA SER A 888 37.19 -17.11 -8.55
C SER A 888 36.43 -18.01 -7.57
N GLN A 889 35.11 -17.85 -7.46
CA GLN A 889 34.27 -18.73 -6.66
C GLN A 889 34.21 -20.16 -7.23
N CYS A 890 34.16 -20.34 -8.56
CA CYS A 890 34.22 -21.66 -9.19
C CYS A 890 35.58 -22.34 -8.99
N VAL A 891 36.68 -21.58 -9.12
CA VAL A 891 38.04 -22.09 -8.87
C VAL A 891 38.18 -22.54 -7.41
N GLU A 892 37.76 -21.70 -6.46
CA GLU A 892 37.81 -22.00 -5.03
C GLU A 892 37.04 -23.28 -4.68
N GLU A 893 35.80 -23.42 -5.17
CA GLU A 893 34.97 -24.60 -4.93
C GLU A 893 35.59 -25.87 -5.54
N SER A 894 36.17 -25.78 -6.75
CA SER A 894 36.83 -26.92 -7.39
C SER A 894 38.09 -27.36 -6.62
N LEU A 895 38.94 -26.40 -6.24
CA LEU A 895 40.13 -26.67 -5.42
C LEU A 895 39.75 -27.35 -4.11
N PHE A 896 38.67 -26.89 -3.47
CA PHE A 896 38.17 -27.48 -2.25
C PHE A 896 37.65 -28.91 -2.44
N CYS A 897 36.79 -29.14 -3.44
CA CYS A 897 36.12 -30.42 -3.66
C CYS A 897 37.06 -31.50 -4.18
N HIS A 898 38.01 -31.15 -5.04
CA HIS A 898 38.84 -32.12 -5.75
C HIS A 898 40.29 -32.19 -5.26
N LYS A 899 40.76 -31.17 -4.54
CA LYS A 899 42.11 -31.09 -3.98
C LYS A 899 43.23 -31.50 -4.97
N PRO A 900 43.25 -30.98 -6.21
CA PRO A 900 44.18 -31.42 -7.26
C PRO A 900 45.66 -31.16 -6.93
N TYR A 901 45.92 -30.33 -5.92
CA TYR A 901 47.24 -29.99 -5.42
C TYR A 901 47.82 -31.03 -4.44
N VAL A 902 47.01 -31.99 -3.99
CA VAL A 902 47.43 -33.11 -3.14
C VAL A 902 48.10 -34.17 -4.01
N GLY A 903 49.35 -34.50 -3.70
CA GLY A 903 50.16 -35.46 -4.48
C GLY A 903 51.09 -34.86 -5.53
N VAL A 904 51.06 -33.53 -5.72
CA VAL A 904 52.03 -32.79 -6.53
C VAL A 904 53.41 -32.82 -5.85
N THR A 905 54.47 -33.07 -6.61
CA THR A 905 55.82 -33.38 -6.09
C THR A 905 56.70 -32.14 -5.86
N SER A 906 56.36 -31.00 -6.47
CA SER A 906 57.06 -29.73 -6.30
C SER A 906 56.09 -28.55 -6.21
N ASP A 907 56.43 -27.50 -5.44
CA ASP A 907 55.53 -26.35 -5.30
C ASP A 907 55.32 -25.55 -6.61
N ARG A 908 56.25 -25.70 -7.57
CA ARG A 908 56.18 -25.07 -8.91
C ARG A 908 55.58 -25.98 -9.97
N GLU A 909 55.31 -27.24 -9.65
CA GLU A 909 54.70 -28.17 -10.61
C GLU A 909 53.25 -27.74 -10.89
N PRO A 910 52.86 -27.53 -12.16
CA PRO A 910 51.51 -27.14 -12.51
C PRO A 910 50.55 -28.33 -12.40
N PHE A 911 49.35 -28.06 -11.89
CA PHE A 911 48.23 -29.00 -11.89
C PHE A 911 46.99 -28.35 -12.52
N LEU A 912 46.15 -29.17 -13.13
CA LEU A 912 44.87 -28.74 -13.71
C LEU A 912 43.81 -28.59 -12.61
N VAL A 913 43.07 -27.48 -12.61
CA VAL A 913 41.89 -27.29 -11.76
C VAL A 913 40.68 -27.97 -12.44
N PRO A 914 40.13 -29.04 -11.85
CA PRO A 914 39.11 -29.85 -12.51
C PRO A 914 37.73 -29.19 -12.57
N GLY A 915 36.87 -29.64 -13.48
CA GLY A 915 35.45 -29.25 -13.51
C GLY A 915 35.13 -27.84 -14.02
N LEU A 916 36.14 -27.01 -14.32
CA LEU A 916 35.93 -25.65 -14.82
C LEU A 916 35.59 -25.60 -16.33
N PRO A 917 34.91 -24.55 -16.81
CA PRO A 917 34.65 -24.33 -18.23
C PRO A 917 35.93 -24.27 -19.09
N ASP A 918 36.97 -23.59 -18.60
CA ASP A 918 38.26 -23.47 -19.26
C ASP A 918 39.32 -24.37 -18.60
N LYS A 919 40.36 -24.74 -19.37
CA LYS A 919 41.52 -25.47 -18.85
C LYS A 919 42.44 -24.53 -18.09
N ILE A 920 42.33 -24.54 -16.76
CA ILE A 920 43.10 -23.67 -15.87
C ILE A 920 44.17 -24.48 -15.15
N GLU A 921 45.43 -24.12 -15.35
CA GLU A 921 46.56 -24.67 -14.60
C GLU A 921 47.05 -23.71 -13.53
N MET A 922 47.30 -24.23 -12.34
CA MET A 922 47.84 -23.49 -11.19
C MET A 922 48.99 -24.26 -10.55
N THR A 923 49.80 -23.58 -9.73
CA THR A 923 50.85 -24.20 -8.92
C THR A 923 50.53 -24.10 -7.44
N ARG A 924 51.18 -24.92 -6.59
CA ARG A 924 50.96 -24.85 -5.14
C ARG A 924 51.39 -23.50 -4.56
N LEU A 925 52.40 -22.83 -5.14
CA LEU A 925 52.82 -21.50 -4.68
C LEU A 925 51.70 -20.45 -4.80
N GLN A 926 50.85 -20.56 -5.81
CA GLN A 926 49.75 -19.62 -6.08
C GLN A 926 48.53 -19.82 -5.18
N LEU A 927 48.45 -20.93 -4.44
CA LEU A 927 47.32 -21.24 -3.57
C LEU A 927 47.34 -20.42 -2.27
N ASN A 928 46.14 -20.13 -1.77
CA ASN A 928 45.95 -19.52 -0.45
C ASN A 928 46.47 -20.44 0.68
N VAL A 929 46.91 -19.85 1.79
CA VAL A 929 47.46 -20.57 2.95
C VAL A 929 46.52 -21.63 3.52
N HIS A 930 45.20 -21.42 3.46
CA HIS A 930 44.22 -22.37 4.00
C HIS A 930 44.09 -23.68 3.18
N PHE A 931 44.64 -23.74 1.96
CA PHE A 931 44.77 -24.99 1.20
C PHE A 931 46.10 -25.70 1.48
N LYS A 932 47.08 -24.97 2.01
CA LYS A 932 48.44 -25.46 2.30
C LYS A 932 48.54 -26.10 3.69
N VAL A 933 47.65 -25.73 4.62
CA VAL A 933 47.67 -26.18 6.02
C VAL A 933 46.37 -26.93 6.37
N GLU A 934 46.48 -28.19 6.82
CA GLU A 934 45.30 -29.02 7.12
C GLU A 934 44.58 -28.63 8.41
N ASN A 935 45.31 -28.15 9.44
CA ASN A 935 44.74 -27.78 10.74
C ASN A 935 45.29 -26.41 11.18
N GLY A 936 44.45 -25.37 11.12
CA GLY A 936 44.83 -24.01 11.52
C GLY A 936 43.66 -23.03 11.42
N PHE A 937 43.85 -21.84 12.00
CA PHE A 937 42.85 -20.78 12.10
C PHE A 937 42.11 -20.51 10.77
N PHE A 938 42.86 -20.31 9.68
CA PHE A 938 42.25 -20.01 8.37
C PHE A 938 41.46 -21.19 7.77
N THR A 939 41.78 -22.44 8.16
CA THR A 939 41.03 -23.62 7.72
C THR A 939 39.69 -23.73 8.42
N GLU A 940 39.63 -23.42 9.72
CA GLU A 940 38.37 -23.35 10.50
C GLU A 940 37.47 -22.22 9.99
N VAL A 941 38.05 -21.04 9.81
CA VAL A 941 37.37 -19.85 9.30
C VAL A 941 36.75 -20.12 7.91
N ARG A 942 37.48 -20.76 7.00
CA ARG A 942 36.95 -21.15 5.68
C ARG A 942 35.75 -22.11 5.79
N ASN A 943 35.81 -23.11 6.67
CA ASN A 943 34.70 -24.05 6.84
C ASN A 943 33.43 -23.34 7.34
N LEU A 944 33.58 -22.41 8.29
CA LEU A 944 32.47 -21.59 8.79
C LEU A 944 31.81 -20.76 7.68
N PHE A 945 32.61 -20.15 6.80
CA PHE A 945 32.07 -19.34 5.69
C PHE A 945 31.26 -20.18 4.72
N ARG A 946 31.78 -21.37 4.36
CA ARG A 946 31.09 -22.27 3.45
C ARG A 946 29.77 -22.77 4.03
N ASP A 947 29.76 -23.17 5.30
CA ASP A 947 28.55 -23.62 5.97
C ASP A 947 27.51 -22.50 6.06
N ALA A 948 27.95 -21.26 6.33
CA ALA A 948 27.09 -20.09 6.34
C ALA A 948 26.53 -19.76 4.95
N GLU A 949 27.33 -19.87 3.89
CA GLU A 949 26.90 -19.68 2.50
C GLU A 949 25.83 -20.70 2.10
N GLN A 950 26.02 -21.99 2.40
CA GLN A 950 25.05 -23.05 2.08
C GLN A 950 23.70 -22.85 2.77
N LYS A 951 23.70 -22.27 3.97
CA LYS A 951 22.49 -21.95 4.75
C LYS A 951 21.87 -20.59 4.38
N SER A 952 22.55 -19.80 3.56
CA SER A 952 22.06 -18.48 3.13
C SER A 952 21.03 -18.63 2.01
N TYR A 953 20.20 -17.61 1.84
CA TYR A 953 19.19 -17.59 0.79
C TYR A 953 19.82 -17.53 -0.62
N GLY A 954 20.93 -16.82 -0.75
CA GLY A 954 21.74 -16.78 -1.96
C GLY A 954 22.86 -15.75 -1.90
N ILE A 955 23.47 -15.47 -3.05
CA ILE A 955 24.73 -14.73 -3.17
C ILE A 955 24.56 -13.53 -4.09
N LEU A 956 25.05 -12.37 -3.67
CA LEU A 956 25.20 -11.21 -4.53
C LEU A 956 26.61 -11.18 -5.10
N VAL A 957 26.70 -11.06 -6.42
CA VAL A 957 27.97 -11.00 -7.15
C VAL A 957 28.10 -9.63 -7.77
N ASN A 958 29.14 -8.90 -7.38
CA ASN A 958 29.56 -7.69 -8.08
C ASN A 958 30.22 -8.14 -9.38
N GLY A 959 29.44 -8.25 -10.45
CA GLY A 959 29.86 -8.73 -11.77
C GLY A 959 28.67 -8.67 -12.73
N PHE A 960 28.90 -8.92 -14.01
CA PHE A 960 27.84 -8.91 -15.02
C PHE A 960 27.95 -10.13 -15.94
N ASN A 961 26.81 -10.60 -16.43
CA ASN A 961 26.70 -11.88 -17.14
C ASN A 961 27.61 -11.94 -18.38
N GLU A 962 27.77 -10.83 -19.11
CA GLU A 962 28.55 -10.78 -20.34
C GLU A 962 30.08 -10.83 -20.09
N LEU A 963 30.54 -10.60 -18.86
CA LEU A 963 31.95 -10.73 -18.49
C LEU A 963 32.37 -12.19 -18.36
N GLU A 964 31.51 -13.00 -17.74
CA GLU A 964 31.84 -14.37 -17.34
C GLU A 964 30.65 -15.35 -17.51
N PRO A 965 30.02 -15.42 -18.70
CA PRO A 965 28.74 -16.12 -18.88
C PRO A 965 28.83 -17.63 -18.60
N ALA A 966 29.96 -18.25 -18.96
CA ALA A 966 30.20 -19.68 -18.71
C ALA A 966 30.33 -19.97 -17.20
N TYR A 967 30.96 -19.08 -16.44
CA TYR A 967 31.18 -19.24 -15.00
C TYR A 967 29.93 -18.89 -14.20
N ALA A 968 29.19 -17.84 -14.56
CA ALA A 968 27.89 -17.52 -13.96
C ALA A 968 26.90 -18.69 -14.13
N MET A 969 26.87 -19.31 -15.32
CA MET A 969 26.08 -20.50 -15.59
C MET A 969 26.58 -21.73 -14.82
N HIS A 970 27.90 -21.95 -14.77
CA HIS A 970 28.48 -23.07 -14.03
C HIS A 970 28.14 -22.96 -12.54
N TYR A 971 28.29 -21.77 -11.96
CA TYR A 971 27.96 -21.50 -10.56
C TYR A 971 26.49 -21.76 -10.24
N ASN A 972 25.59 -21.22 -11.06
CA ASN A 972 24.15 -21.35 -10.80
C ASN A 972 23.59 -22.74 -11.12
N LYS A 973 24.02 -23.36 -12.22
CA LYS A 973 23.38 -24.60 -12.72
C LYS A 973 24.15 -25.87 -12.39
N VAL A 974 25.49 -25.82 -12.45
CA VAL A 974 26.33 -27.02 -12.22
C VAL A 974 26.61 -27.20 -10.74
N LEU A 975 26.95 -26.11 -10.03
CA LEU A 975 27.15 -26.13 -8.58
C LEU A 975 25.84 -25.97 -7.79
N GLY A 976 24.74 -25.59 -8.46
CA GLY A 976 23.41 -25.46 -7.84
C GLY A 976 23.29 -24.30 -6.85
N LYS A 977 24.18 -23.30 -6.91
CA LYS A 977 24.20 -22.17 -5.98
C LYS A 977 23.37 -21.01 -6.52
N LYS A 978 22.51 -20.40 -5.70
CA LYS A 978 21.64 -19.29 -6.14
C LYS A 978 22.39 -17.95 -6.06
N ALA A 979 22.67 -17.33 -7.20
CA ALA A 979 23.48 -16.11 -7.25
C ALA A 979 23.05 -15.11 -8.33
N TRP A 980 23.14 -13.82 -8.02
CA TRP A 980 22.76 -12.71 -8.91
C TRP A 980 23.95 -11.82 -9.23
N ALA A 981 24.19 -11.63 -10.52
CA ALA A 981 25.16 -10.66 -11.02
C ALA A 981 24.50 -9.28 -11.05
N ILE A 982 24.95 -8.34 -10.21
CA ILE A 982 24.35 -7.00 -10.06
C ILE A 982 25.35 -5.86 -10.29
N GLY A 983 26.56 -6.19 -10.75
CA GLY A 983 27.64 -5.23 -10.98
C GLY A 983 27.82 -4.85 -12.44
N PRO A 984 28.86 -4.07 -12.78
CA PRO A 984 29.82 -3.47 -11.86
C PRO A 984 29.18 -2.36 -11.02
N VAL A 985 29.15 -2.53 -9.70
CA VAL A 985 28.40 -1.63 -8.81
C VAL A 985 29.00 -0.24 -8.72
N SER A 986 30.30 -0.10 -9.04
CA SER A 986 31.01 1.18 -9.10
C SER A 986 30.43 2.13 -10.16
N LEU A 987 29.82 1.61 -11.23
CA LEU A 987 29.19 2.40 -12.31
C LEU A 987 27.93 3.16 -11.86
N ARG A 988 27.44 2.93 -10.63
CA ARG A 988 26.42 3.78 -10.02
C ARG A 988 26.90 5.22 -9.85
N ASN A 989 28.20 5.43 -9.62
CA ASN A 989 28.80 6.75 -9.43
C ASN A 989 29.14 7.37 -10.79
N ARG A 990 28.19 8.11 -11.38
CA ARG A 990 28.30 8.62 -12.76
C ARG A 990 28.98 9.97 -12.85
N ASP A 991 28.62 10.91 -11.98
CA ASP A 991 29.17 12.27 -12.00
C ASP A 991 30.57 12.33 -11.35
N SER A 992 31.31 13.41 -11.62
CA SER A 992 32.67 13.57 -11.09
C SER A 992 32.72 13.66 -9.57
N VAL A 993 31.69 14.21 -8.93
CA VAL A 993 31.63 14.38 -7.47
C VAL A 993 31.46 13.02 -6.79
N ASP A 994 30.55 12.19 -7.30
CA ASP A 994 30.31 10.83 -6.83
C ASP A 994 31.58 9.97 -6.98
N LYS A 995 32.29 10.11 -8.10
CA LYS A 995 33.57 9.41 -8.34
C LYS A 995 34.68 9.83 -7.37
N VAL A 996 34.73 11.11 -7.00
CA VAL A 996 35.74 11.66 -6.05
C VAL A 996 35.40 11.27 -4.61
N GLN A 997 34.12 11.32 -4.24
CA GLN A 997 33.63 10.97 -2.89
C GLN A 997 33.53 9.46 -2.65
N ARG A 998 33.82 8.63 -3.66
CA ARG A 998 33.82 7.18 -3.53
C ARG A 998 35.04 6.69 -2.74
N GLY A 999 34.81 6.33 -1.47
CA GLY A 999 35.83 5.81 -0.58
C GLY A 999 36.39 6.88 0.35
N LYS A 1000 37.71 6.86 0.59
CA LYS A 1000 38.36 7.86 1.45
C LYS A 1000 38.50 9.20 0.73
N LYS A 1001 38.59 10.28 1.52
CA LYS A 1001 38.97 11.61 1.00
C LYS A 1001 40.35 11.55 0.35
N THR A 1002 40.48 12.11 -0.85
CA THR A 1002 41.74 12.13 -1.60
C THR A 1002 42.78 13.01 -0.92
N ALA A 1003 44.04 12.59 -0.95
CA ALA A 1003 45.15 13.39 -0.42
C ALA A 1003 45.57 14.52 -1.38
N ILE A 1004 45.16 14.41 -2.65
CA ILE A 1004 45.42 15.37 -3.72
C ILE A 1004 44.09 15.96 -4.23
N ASN A 1005 44.12 17.23 -4.61
CA ASN A 1005 42.99 17.89 -5.25
C ASN A 1005 42.72 17.26 -6.64
N GLU A 1006 41.47 16.90 -6.89
CA GLU A 1006 41.01 16.27 -8.12
C GLU A 1006 41.31 17.08 -9.37
N HIS A 1007 41.31 18.42 -9.29
CA HIS A 1007 41.63 19.30 -10.41
C HIS A 1007 43.09 19.15 -10.84
N VAL A 1008 44.01 18.98 -9.90
CA VAL A 1008 45.44 18.77 -10.21
C VAL A 1008 45.65 17.45 -10.96
N VAL A 1009 44.91 16.41 -10.57
CA VAL A 1009 44.96 15.09 -11.22
C VAL A 1009 44.43 15.18 -12.65
N LEU A 1010 43.29 15.85 -12.85
CA LEU A 1010 42.68 16.03 -14.16
C LEU A 1010 43.52 16.91 -15.08
N GLU A 1011 44.00 18.06 -14.61
CA GLU A 1011 44.87 18.96 -15.40
C GLU A 1011 46.14 18.25 -15.89
N TRP A 1012 46.75 17.42 -15.02
CA TRP A 1012 47.92 16.64 -15.43
C TRP A 1012 47.57 15.61 -16.50
N LEU A 1013 46.44 14.92 -16.38
CA LEU A 1013 45.97 13.93 -17.36
C LEU A 1013 45.56 14.58 -18.69
N ASP A 1014 44.91 15.75 -18.65
CA ASP A 1014 44.53 16.54 -19.83
C ASP A 1014 45.75 16.99 -20.64
N SER A 1015 46.91 17.16 -19.99
CA SER A 1015 48.18 17.48 -20.66
C SER A 1015 48.78 16.30 -21.46
N LYS A 1016 48.24 15.08 -21.33
CA LYS A 1016 48.79 13.86 -21.93
C LYS A 1016 48.02 13.41 -23.17
N LYS A 1017 48.69 12.66 -24.03
CA LYS A 1017 48.05 12.07 -25.22
C LYS A 1017 47.11 10.92 -24.81
N PRO A 1018 46.05 10.63 -25.58
CA PRO A 1018 45.19 9.48 -25.34
C PRO A 1018 45.97 8.15 -25.26
N ASN A 1019 45.61 7.28 -24.32
CA ASN A 1019 46.24 6.00 -24.04
C ASN A 1019 47.77 6.04 -23.79
N SER A 1020 48.31 7.17 -23.31
CA SER A 1020 49.76 7.35 -23.10
C SER A 1020 50.21 7.24 -21.63
N VAL A 1021 49.26 7.13 -20.70
CA VAL A 1021 49.53 7.06 -19.26
C VAL A 1021 49.28 5.66 -18.72
N LEU A 1022 50.25 5.12 -17.98
CA LEU A 1022 50.08 3.92 -17.16
C LEU A 1022 49.65 4.33 -15.74
N TYR A 1023 48.44 3.93 -15.32
CA TYR A 1023 48.01 4.08 -13.94
C TYR A 1023 48.49 2.89 -13.11
N ILE A 1024 48.99 3.13 -11.90
CA ILE A 1024 49.58 2.11 -11.02
C ILE A 1024 48.99 2.27 -9.64
N CYS A 1025 48.22 1.27 -9.19
CA CYS A 1025 47.62 1.25 -7.87
C CYS A 1025 47.40 -0.19 -7.40
N PHE A 1026 47.90 -0.50 -6.20
CA PHE A 1026 47.81 -1.84 -5.60
C PHE A 1026 46.77 -1.93 -4.48
N GLY A 1027 45.86 -0.95 -4.41
CA GLY A 1027 44.85 -0.89 -3.36
C GLY A 1027 45.42 -0.46 -2.01
N SER A 1028 44.57 -0.45 -0.99
CA SER A 1028 44.92 0.10 0.32
C SER A 1028 45.66 -0.88 1.21
N MET A 1029 45.50 -2.20 1.03
CA MET A 1029 46.12 -3.22 1.89
C MET A 1029 47.51 -3.67 1.45
N ALA A 1030 47.87 -3.53 0.16
CA ALA A 1030 49.13 -4.01 -0.37
C ALA A 1030 50.34 -3.30 0.25
N ARG A 1031 51.39 -4.09 0.54
CA ARG A 1031 52.67 -3.62 1.07
C ARG A 1031 53.82 -4.13 0.21
N PHE A 1032 54.77 -3.24 -0.07
CA PHE A 1032 55.98 -3.56 -0.82
C PHE A 1032 57.21 -3.25 0.03
N SER A 1033 58.24 -4.09 -0.08
CA SER A 1033 59.55 -3.80 0.51
C SER A 1033 60.20 -2.62 -0.19
N LYS A 1034 61.06 -1.88 0.52
CA LYS A 1034 61.82 -0.76 -0.07
C LYS A 1034 62.58 -1.19 -1.34
N ALA A 1035 63.16 -2.39 -1.32
CA ALA A 1035 63.88 -2.93 -2.47
C ALA A 1035 62.96 -3.16 -3.68
N GLN A 1036 61.73 -3.63 -3.48
CA GLN A 1036 60.77 -3.80 -4.57
C GLN A 1036 60.27 -2.45 -5.12
N LEU A 1037 60.04 -1.45 -4.25
CA LEU A 1037 59.68 -0.09 -4.67
C LEU A 1037 60.79 0.55 -5.53
N LEU A 1038 62.06 0.32 -5.20
CA LEU A 1038 63.20 0.78 -5.99
C LEU A 1038 63.21 0.14 -7.39
N GLU A 1039 63.05 -1.19 -7.47
CA GLU A 1039 62.99 -1.91 -8.75
C GLU A 1039 61.82 -1.44 -9.62
N MET A 1040 60.68 -1.13 -9.01
CA MET A 1040 59.54 -0.52 -9.70
C MET A 1040 59.85 0.87 -10.22
N ALA A 1041 60.42 1.74 -9.38
CA ALA A 1041 60.78 3.11 -9.79
C ALA A 1041 61.73 3.11 -11.00
N VAL A 1042 62.78 2.28 -10.96
CA VAL A 1042 63.72 2.17 -12.09
C VAL A 1042 63.05 1.54 -13.32
N GLY A 1043 62.23 0.50 -13.16
CA GLY A 1043 61.49 -0.11 -14.27
C GLY A 1043 60.52 0.86 -14.95
N LEU A 1044 59.90 1.78 -14.19
CA LEU A 1044 59.05 2.85 -14.72
C LEU A 1044 59.87 3.87 -15.52
N GLU A 1045 61.02 4.33 -14.99
CA GLU A 1045 61.94 5.22 -15.72
C GLU A 1045 62.43 4.59 -17.03
N ASP A 1046 62.88 3.34 -16.97
CA ASP A 1046 63.41 2.59 -18.12
C ASP A 1046 62.34 2.36 -19.21
N SER A 1047 61.07 2.27 -18.84
CA SER A 1047 59.95 2.11 -19.79
C SER A 1047 59.70 3.35 -20.66
N ARG A 1048 60.11 4.55 -20.20
CA ARG A 1048 59.86 5.85 -20.82
C ARG A 1048 58.38 6.22 -21.03
N ILE A 1049 57.44 5.43 -20.50
CA ILE A 1049 56.00 5.69 -20.55
C ILE A 1049 55.63 6.70 -19.45
N SER A 1050 54.65 7.57 -19.72
CA SER A 1050 54.13 8.46 -18.67
C SER A 1050 53.34 7.65 -17.66
N PHE A 1051 53.48 7.92 -16.37
CA PHE A 1051 52.85 7.10 -15.33
C PHE A 1051 52.23 7.92 -14.22
N MET A 1052 51.21 7.34 -13.59
CA MET A 1052 50.62 7.85 -12.36
C MET A 1052 50.65 6.75 -11.31
N TRP A 1053 51.42 6.97 -10.24
CA TRP A 1053 51.71 5.95 -9.25
C TRP A 1053 51.18 6.32 -7.88
N VAL A 1054 50.24 5.52 -7.36
CA VAL A 1054 49.71 5.67 -6.01
C VAL A 1054 50.58 4.85 -5.05
N ILE A 1055 51.16 5.52 -4.04
CA ILE A 1055 52.03 4.92 -3.03
C ILE A 1055 51.43 5.09 -1.64
N ARG A 1056 51.39 4.01 -0.87
CA ARG A 1056 51.04 4.03 0.54
C ARG A 1056 52.27 4.40 1.38
N THR A 1057 52.13 5.37 2.29
CA THR A 1057 53.18 5.78 3.24
C THR A 1057 52.93 5.14 4.60
N VAL A 1058 53.87 4.32 5.08
CA VAL A 1058 53.81 3.79 6.45
C VAL A 1058 54.28 4.91 7.40
N LYS A 1059 53.41 5.34 8.33
CA LYS A 1059 53.56 6.48 9.25
C LYS A 1059 54.76 6.48 10.22
N ARG A 1060 55.92 5.89 9.90
CA ARG A 1060 57.03 5.74 10.85
C ARG A 1060 58.47 5.94 10.36
N GLU A 1061 58.73 6.36 9.12
CA GLU A 1061 60.10 6.72 8.74
C GLU A 1061 60.15 8.02 7.93
N GLU A 1062 61.19 8.81 8.21
CA GLU A 1062 61.50 10.09 7.56
C GLU A 1062 61.39 9.96 6.04
N GLU A 1063 60.61 10.89 5.49
CA GLU A 1063 60.22 10.98 4.08
C GLU A 1063 61.48 11.02 3.19
N GLU A 1064 61.42 10.33 2.03
CA GLU A 1064 62.38 10.32 0.90
C GLU A 1064 63.36 9.13 0.75
N SER A 1065 63.59 8.27 1.75
CA SER A 1065 64.68 7.26 1.65
C SER A 1065 64.46 6.02 0.73
N PHE A 1066 63.30 5.87 0.06
CA PHE A 1066 62.98 4.65 -0.73
C PHE A 1066 62.81 4.85 -2.25
N LEU A 1067 62.79 6.09 -2.74
CA LEU A 1067 62.84 6.38 -4.17
C LEU A 1067 64.31 6.56 -4.60
N PRO A 1068 64.68 6.26 -5.86
CA PRO A 1068 66.02 6.53 -6.34
C PRO A 1068 66.41 8.01 -6.15
N GLU A 1069 67.66 8.29 -5.81
CA GLU A 1069 68.16 9.67 -5.70
C GLU A 1069 67.88 10.44 -7.00
N GLY A 1070 67.30 11.64 -6.90
CA GLY A 1070 66.89 12.48 -8.03
C GLY A 1070 65.68 11.97 -8.84
N PHE A 1071 64.94 10.97 -8.36
CA PHE A 1071 63.74 10.45 -9.04
C PHE A 1071 62.66 11.52 -9.22
N GLU A 1072 62.45 12.36 -8.21
CA GLU A 1072 61.45 13.44 -8.22
C GLU A 1072 61.69 14.46 -9.35
N ASP A 1073 62.96 14.83 -9.58
CA ASP A 1073 63.39 15.71 -10.68
C ASP A 1073 63.27 15.01 -12.03
N ARG A 1074 63.74 13.75 -12.14
CA ARG A 1074 63.73 13.01 -13.40
C ARG A 1074 62.34 12.65 -13.89
N LYS A 1075 61.37 12.50 -12.98
CA LYS A 1075 59.97 12.25 -13.36
C LYS A 1075 59.23 13.52 -13.80
N GLU A 1076 59.79 14.72 -13.62
CA GLU A 1076 59.10 15.97 -13.91
C GLU A 1076 58.52 15.98 -15.34
N GLY A 1077 57.22 16.28 -15.46
CA GLY A 1077 56.48 16.24 -16.72
C GLY A 1077 56.10 14.84 -17.25
N LYS A 1078 56.64 13.73 -16.72
CA LYS A 1078 56.35 12.35 -17.16
C LYS A 1078 55.66 11.47 -16.11
N GLY A 1079 55.91 11.70 -14.83
CA GLY A 1079 55.35 10.92 -13.72
C GLY A 1079 54.60 11.79 -12.71
N LEU A 1080 53.49 11.29 -12.19
CA LEU A 1080 52.78 11.86 -11.03
C LEU A 1080 52.69 10.82 -9.91
N VAL A 1081 53.17 11.16 -8.72
CA VAL A 1081 53.08 10.29 -7.54
C VAL A 1081 51.99 10.82 -6.60
N ILE A 1082 51.03 9.97 -6.25
CA ILE A 1082 49.94 10.30 -5.31
C ILE A 1082 50.14 9.48 -4.04
N ARG A 1083 50.04 10.13 -2.87
CA ARG A 1083 50.18 9.47 -1.58
C ARG A 1083 48.82 9.03 -1.03
N GLU A 1084 48.79 7.85 -0.41
CA GLU A 1084 47.61 7.24 0.24
C GLU A 1084 46.44 6.92 -0.70
N TRP A 1085 45.60 7.90 -1.03
CA TRP A 1085 44.33 7.68 -1.72
C TRP A 1085 44.15 8.57 -2.94
N ALA A 1086 43.73 7.95 -4.06
CA ALA A 1086 43.48 8.60 -5.34
C ALA A 1086 42.04 8.36 -5.80
N PRO A 1087 41.43 9.29 -6.57
CA PRO A 1087 40.10 9.11 -7.14
C PRO A 1087 40.17 8.12 -8.32
N GLN A 1088 40.36 6.84 -8.03
CA GLN A 1088 40.73 5.80 -9.00
C GLN A 1088 39.76 5.69 -10.18
N VAL A 1089 38.44 5.72 -9.92
CA VAL A 1089 37.41 5.64 -10.98
C VAL A 1089 37.51 6.85 -11.91
N LEU A 1090 37.76 8.05 -11.38
CA LEU A 1090 37.95 9.26 -12.18
C LEU A 1090 39.20 9.17 -13.06
N ILE A 1091 40.30 8.64 -12.52
CA ILE A 1091 41.57 8.47 -13.26
C ILE A 1091 41.39 7.45 -14.39
N LEU A 1092 40.85 6.26 -14.09
CA LEU A 1092 40.71 5.19 -15.07
C LEU A 1092 39.78 5.56 -16.24
N ASP A 1093 38.72 6.32 -15.98
CA ASP A 1093 37.75 6.77 -17.00
C ASP A 1093 38.31 7.89 -17.91
N HIS A 1094 39.52 8.40 -17.62
CA HIS A 1094 40.15 9.46 -18.40
C HIS A 1094 40.80 8.93 -19.69
N PRO A 1095 40.59 9.57 -20.87
CA PRO A 1095 41.11 9.10 -22.16
C PRO A 1095 42.63 8.96 -22.26
N ALA A 1096 43.39 9.68 -21.44
CA ALA A 1096 44.86 9.59 -21.39
C ALA A 1096 45.37 8.26 -20.82
N VAL A 1097 44.59 7.56 -19.99
CA VAL A 1097 45.00 6.30 -19.38
C VAL A 1097 44.91 5.17 -20.40
N GLY A 1098 46.05 4.53 -20.67
CA GLY A 1098 46.19 3.46 -21.67
C GLY A 1098 46.44 2.08 -21.09
N GLY A 1099 46.76 1.99 -19.79
CA GLY A 1099 47.01 0.75 -19.08
C GLY A 1099 46.89 0.90 -17.58
N PHE A 1100 46.62 -0.21 -16.89
CA PHE A 1100 46.49 -0.26 -15.44
C PHE A 1100 47.34 -1.37 -14.83
N MET A 1101 48.35 -1.02 -14.04
CA MET A 1101 49.10 -1.97 -13.22
C MET A 1101 48.41 -2.13 -11.86
N THR A 1102 47.97 -3.35 -11.56
CA THR A 1102 47.10 -3.63 -10.42
C THR A 1102 47.46 -4.92 -9.70
N HIS A 1103 47.14 -4.97 -8.41
CA HIS A 1103 47.26 -6.17 -7.58
C HIS A 1103 46.21 -7.26 -7.89
N CYS A 1104 45.33 -7.04 -8.85
CA CYS A 1104 44.26 -7.97 -9.25
C CYS A 1104 43.16 -8.18 -8.20
N GLY A 1105 42.99 -7.28 -7.24
CA GLY A 1105 41.78 -7.25 -6.42
C GLY A 1105 40.55 -6.99 -7.28
N TRP A 1106 39.44 -7.67 -6.99
CA TRP A 1106 38.29 -7.70 -7.89
C TRP A 1106 37.67 -6.32 -8.18
N ASN A 1107 37.60 -5.43 -7.19
CA ASN A 1107 37.14 -4.05 -7.40
C ASN A 1107 38.00 -3.32 -8.44
N SER A 1108 39.32 -3.43 -8.36
CA SER A 1108 40.25 -2.80 -9.31
C SER A 1108 40.09 -3.40 -10.71
N ILE A 1109 39.87 -4.71 -10.81
CA ILE A 1109 39.59 -5.35 -12.10
C ILE A 1109 38.31 -4.81 -12.71
N LEU A 1110 37.21 -4.76 -11.96
CA LEU A 1110 35.94 -4.25 -12.47
C LEU A 1110 36.03 -2.78 -12.87
N GLU A 1111 36.77 -1.96 -12.14
CA GLU A 1111 37.00 -0.55 -12.50
C GLU A 1111 37.79 -0.42 -13.80
N GLY A 1112 38.88 -1.19 -13.97
CA GLY A 1112 39.65 -1.18 -15.22
C GLY A 1112 38.88 -1.77 -16.41
N VAL A 1113 38.13 -2.86 -16.21
CA VAL A 1113 37.21 -3.43 -17.22
C VAL A 1113 36.16 -2.40 -17.63
N SER A 1114 35.52 -1.75 -16.67
CA SER A 1114 34.46 -0.75 -16.93
C SER A 1114 34.98 0.48 -17.67
N ALA A 1115 36.20 0.90 -17.38
CA ALA A 1115 36.90 1.96 -18.10
C ALA A 1115 37.43 1.53 -19.48
N GLY A 1116 37.51 0.22 -19.74
CA GLY A 1116 38.05 -0.34 -20.98
C GLY A 1116 39.58 -0.26 -21.07
N VAL A 1117 40.26 -0.39 -19.94
CA VAL A 1117 41.72 -0.28 -19.80
C VAL A 1117 42.34 -1.67 -19.59
N PRO A 1118 43.35 -2.07 -20.39
CA PRO A 1118 44.02 -3.35 -20.21
C PRO A 1118 45.01 -3.32 -19.02
N MET A 1119 45.39 -4.48 -18.51
CA MET A 1119 46.04 -4.59 -17.20
C MET A 1119 47.44 -5.23 -17.23
N ILE A 1120 48.34 -4.74 -16.37
CA ILE A 1120 49.49 -5.53 -15.90
C ILE A 1120 49.09 -6.14 -14.56
N THR A 1121 49.10 -7.47 -14.48
CA THR A 1121 48.64 -8.20 -13.29
C THR A 1121 49.81 -8.45 -12.34
N TRP A 1122 49.61 -8.07 -11.06
CA TRP A 1122 50.56 -8.24 -9.96
C TRP A 1122 49.86 -8.88 -8.75
N PRO A 1123 49.42 -10.14 -8.82
CA PRO A 1123 48.71 -10.77 -7.71
C PRO A 1123 49.61 -10.88 -6.47
N MET A 1124 49.03 -10.69 -5.28
CA MET A 1124 49.75 -10.74 -4.01
C MET A 1124 49.13 -11.77 -3.04
N PHE A 1125 47.85 -11.62 -2.70
CA PHE A 1125 47.17 -12.41 -1.66
C PHE A 1125 45.69 -12.66 -2.03
N ALA A 1126 44.91 -13.20 -1.08
CA ALA A 1126 43.49 -13.52 -1.25
C ALA A 1126 43.24 -14.37 -2.51
N GLU A 1127 42.29 -13.97 -3.36
CA GLU A 1127 41.89 -14.64 -4.60
C GLU A 1127 42.57 -14.06 -5.86
N GLN A 1128 43.55 -13.17 -5.69
CA GLN A 1128 44.13 -12.37 -6.79
C GLN A 1128 44.83 -13.22 -7.85
N PHE A 1129 45.39 -14.38 -7.51
CA PHE A 1129 45.94 -15.33 -8.49
C PHE A 1129 44.87 -15.98 -9.36
N HIS A 1130 43.66 -16.19 -8.83
CA HIS A 1130 42.52 -16.67 -9.61
C HIS A 1130 42.13 -15.58 -10.61
N ASN A 1131 41.99 -14.34 -10.10
CA ASN A 1131 41.68 -13.18 -10.90
C ASN A 1131 42.73 -12.90 -12.00
N GLU A 1132 44.03 -13.06 -11.73
CA GLU A 1132 45.08 -12.96 -12.76
C GLU A 1132 44.87 -13.97 -13.88
N ASN A 1133 44.61 -15.24 -13.55
CA ASN A 1133 44.34 -16.27 -14.56
C ASN A 1133 43.12 -15.92 -15.41
N PHE A 1134 42.07 -15.38 -14.81
CA PHE A 1134 40.89 -14.92 -15.54
C PHE A 1134 41.24 -13.80 -16.52
N ILE A 1135 42.00 -12.79 -16.09
CA ILE A 1135 42.37 -11.63 -16.90
C ILE A 1135 43.31 -12.00 -18.05
N THR A 1136 44.31 -12.82 -17.77
CA THR A 1136 45.40 -13.13 -18.71
C THR A 1136 45.04 -14.28 -19.66
N ARG A 1137 44.35 -15.32 -19.16
CA ARG A 1137 44.08 -16.55 -19.95
C ARG A 1137 42.69 -16.57 -20.57
N VAL A 1138 41.67 -16.10 -19.84
CA VAL A 1138 40.27 -16.15 -20.30
C VAL A 1138 39.91 -14.88 -21.08
N LEU A 1139 39.98 -13.71 -20.44
CA LEU A 1139 39.62 -12.43 -21.07
C LEU A 1139 40.69 -11.96 -22.06
N LYS A 1140 41.96 -12.31 -21.80
CA LYS A 1140 43.13 -11.91 -22.59
C LYS A 1140 43.22 -10.38 -22.74
N ILE A 1141 43.05 -9.69 -21.62
CA ILE A 1141 43.14 -8.21 -21.52
C ILE A 1141 44.29 -7.76 -20.62
N GLY A 1142 45.20 -8.66 -20.24
CA GLY A 1142 46.35 -8.29 -19.44
C GLY A 1142 47.56 -9.20 -19.59
N ILE A 1143 48.68 -8.72 -19.03
CA ILE A 1143 49.98 -9.40 -19.03
C ILE A 1143 50.43 -9.61 -17.58
N PRO A 1144 50.86 -10.83 -17.20
CA PRO A 1144 51.46 -11.06 -15.89
C PRO A 1144 52.82 -10.38 -15.78
N VAL A 1145 52.99 -9.58 -14.74
CA VAL A 1145 54.31 -9.06 -14.34
C VAL A 1145 55.22 -10.19 -13.84
N GLY A 1146 54.59 -11.31 -13.44
CA GLY A 1146 55.19 -12.60 -13.17
C GLY A 1146 55.68 -12.77 -11.74
N VAL A 1147 54.80 -12.45 -10.79
CA VAL A 1147 54.82 -12.94 -9.42
C VAL A 1147 54.37 -14.41 -9.42
N GLU A 1148 55.07 -15.27 -8.70
CA GLU A 1148 54.80 -16.73 -8.72
C GLU A 1148 54.21 -17.25 -7.40
N LYS A 1149 54.23 -16.45 -6.33
CA LYS A 1149 53.95 -16.90 -4.97
C LYS A 1149 52.89 -16.02 -4.30
N TRP A 1150 51.94 -16.70 -3.64
CA TRP A 1150 51.00 -16.08 -2.73
C TRP A 1150 51.71 -15.63 -1.44
N ASN A 1151 51.59 -14.35 -1.10
CA ASN A 1151 52.26 -13.71 0.03
C ASN A 1151 51.29 -13.39 1.18
N ASP A 1152 51.83 -13.24 2.39
CA ASP A 1152 51.13 -12.53 3.46
C ASP A 1152 51.06 -11.04 3.11
N TRP A 1153 49.92 -10.38 3.30
CA TRP A 1153 49.76 -8.96 2.94
C TRP A 1153 50.40 -8.01 3.96
N ILE A 1154 50.75 -8.49 5.15
CA ILE A 1154 51.33 -7.67 6.23
C ILE A 1154 52.86 -7.69 6.16
N ASP A 1155 53.46 -8.83 5.82
CA ASP A 1155 54.90 -9.01 5.69
C ASP A 1155 55.32 -8.92 4.22
N ALA A 1156 55.90 -7.78 3.85
CA ALA A 1156 56.41 -7.58 2.50
C ALA A 1156 57.68 -8.42 2.28
N GLU A 1157 57.65 -9.35 1.32
CA GLU A 1157 58.83 -10.10 0.90
C GLU A 1157 59.89 -9.18 0.25
N ASP A 1158 61.12 -9.70 0.15
CA ASP A 1158 62.18 -9.11 -0.68
C ASP A 1158 61.77 -9.01 -2.16
N VAL A 1159 62.67 -8.53 -3.02
CA VAL A 1159 62.39 -8.28 -4.44
C VAL A 1159 61.81 -9.52 -5.15
N GLN A 1160 60.53 -9.44 -5.54
CA GLN A 1160 59.80 -10.47 -6.27
C GLN A 1160 59.93 -10.31 -7.79
N VAL A 1161 60.02 -9.07 -8.26
CA VAL A 1161 60.12 -8.75 -9.68
C VAL A 1161 61.19 -7.69 -9.94
N LYS A 1162 62.09 -8.00 -10.88
CA LYS A 1162 63.18 -7.12 -11.31
C LYS A 1162 62.73 -6.06 -12.30
N LYS A 1163 63.38 -4.89 -12.27
CA LYS A 1163 63.13 -3.74 -13.14
C LYS A 1163 63.06 -4.08 -14.63
N GLU A 1164 63.88 -5.01 -15.12
CA GLU A 1164 63.93 -5.38 -16.55
C GLU A 1164 62.60 -6.01 -16.99
N LYS A 1165 62.01 -6.86 -16.11
CA LYS A 1165 60.71 -7.49 -16.37
C LYS A 1165 59.59 -6.47 -16.32
N ILE A 1166 59.66 -5.53 -15.37
CA ILE A 1166 58.69 -4.42 -15.24
C ILE A 1166 58.70 -3.55 -16.51
N ALA A 1167 59.88 -3.07 -16.94
CA ALA A 1167 60.03 -2.27 -18.15
C ALA A 1167 59.55 -3.03 -19.40
N ASN A 1168 59.83 -4.34 -19.48
CA ASN A 1168 59.38 -5.18 -20.58
C ASN A 1168 57.85 -5.29 -20.67
N VAL A 1169 57.15 -5.61 -19.57
CA VAL A 1169 55.69 -5.76 -19.61
C VAL A 1169 54.98 -4.42 -19.83
N ILE A 1170 55.53 -3.32 -19.32
CA ILE A 1170 55.04 -1.96 -19.62
C ILE A 1170 55.15 -1.68 -21.11
N SER A 1171 56.31 -1.95 -21.71
CA SER A 1171 56.55 -1.73 -23.14
C SER A 1171 55.60 -2.56 -24.02
N ARG A 1172 55.34 -3.82 -23.64
CA ARG A 1172 54.41 -4.70 -24.37
C ARG A 1172 52.95 -4.25 -24.26
N LEU A 1173 52.50 -3.87 -23.05
CA LEU A 1173 51.13 -3.41 -22.85
C LEU A 1173 50.88 -2.06 -23.54
N MET A 1174 51.80 -1.11 -23.33
CA MET A 1174 51.63 0.30 -23.75
C MET A 1174 52.13 0.55 -25.18
N GLY A 1175 52.88 -0.37 -25.76
CA GLY A 1175 53.42 -0.26 -27.11
C GLY A 1175 52.36 -0.32 -28.22
N ASP A 1176 52.82 0.01 -29.43
CA ASP A 1176 52.02 0.00 -30.66
C ASP A 1176 52.03 -1.37 -31.38
N GLU A 1177 52.61 -2.39 -30.75
CA GLU A 1177 52.57 -3.77 -31.24
C GLU A 1177 51.15 -4.35 -31.18
N GLU A 1178 50.92 -5.39 -31.98
CA GLU A 1178 49.61 -6.05 -32.08
C GLU A 1178 49.11 -6.60 -30.74
N GLU A 1179 50.01 -7.08 -29.88
CA GLU A 1179 49.63 -7.62 -28.57
C GLU A 1179 48.94 -6.55 -27.69
N GLY A 1180 49.57 -5.38 -27.51
CA GLY A 1180 49.03 -4.25 -26.75
C GLY A 1180 47.74 -3.68 -27.36
N LYS A 1181 47.68 -3.54 -28.70
CA LYS A 1181 46.50 -3.06 -29.42
C LYS A 1181 45.29 -3.99 -29.25
N ASN A 1182 45.49 -5.30 -29.38
CA ASN A 1182 44.43 -6.28 -29.23
C ASN A 1182 43.88 -6.33 -27.80
N MET A 1183 44.74 -6.20 -26.78
CA MET A 1183 44.27 -6.09 -25.39
C MET A 1183 43.43 -4.83 -25.15
N ARG A 1184 43.88 -3.66 -25.65
CA ARG A 1184 43.08 -2.41 -25.57
C ARG A 1184 41.74 -2.54 -26.28
N MET A 1185 41.68 -3.18 -27.44
CA MET A 1185 40.43 -3.41 -28.18
C MET A 1185 39.44 -4.25 -27.37
N ARG A 1186 39.89 -5.40 -26.85
CA ARG A 1186 39.06 -6.29 -26.03
C ARG A 1186 38.59 -5.62 -24.74
N ALA A 1187 39.48 -4.90 -24.06
CA ALA A 1187 39.13 -4.17 -22.84
C ALA A 1187 38.02 -3.13 -23.14
N LYS A 1188 38.14 -2.36 -24.23
CA LYS A 1188 37.11 -1.40 -24.66
C LYS A 1188 35.77 -2.06 -24.97
N GLU A 1189 35.76 -3.23 -25.60
CA GLU A 1189 34.51 -3.98 -25.85
C GLU A 1189 33.85 -4.43 -24.54
N LEU A 1190 34.63 -4.94 -23.59
CA LEU A 1190 34.12 -5.33 -22.27
C LEU A 1190 33.62 -4.11 -21.47
N GLY A 1191 34.30 -2.97 -21.55
CA GLY A 1191 33.86 -1.73 -20.91
C GLY A 1191 32.53 -1.22 -21.45
N LYS A 1192 32.28 -1.37 -22.77
CA LYS A 1192 30.95 -1.08 -23.34
C LYS A 1192 29.89 -2.02 -22.79
N LYS A 1193 30.17 -3.33 -22.73
CA LYS A 1193 29.24 -4.33 -22.17
C LYS A 1193 28.95 -4.07 -20.69
N ALA A 1194 29.95 -3.69 -19.92
CA ALA A 1194 29.81 -3.32 -18.51
C ALA A 1194 28.83 -2.15 -18.32
N LYS A 1195 28.94 -1.11 -19.15
CA LYS A 1195 28.04 0.07 -19.12
C LYS A 1195 26.61 -0.32 -19.50
N VAL A 1196 26.44 -1.11 -20.56
CA VAL A 1196 25.13 -1.61 -20.99
C VAL A 1196 24.48 -2.51 -19.94
N ALA A 1197 25.26 -3.35 -19.24
CA ALA A 1197 24.73 -4.29 -18.26
C ALA A 1197 24.02 -3.61 -17.08
N VAL A 1198 24.44 -2.39 -16.69
CA VAL A 1198 23.88 -1.63 -15.56
C VAL A 1198 22.85 -0.57 -15.99
N GLU A 1199 22.69 -0.35 -17.29
CA GLU A 1199 21.62 0.49 -17.84
C GLU A 1199 20.27 -0.24 -17.81
N GLU A 1200 19.17 0.51 -17.92
CA GLU A 1200 17.82 -0.07 -17.94
C GLU A 1200 17.68 -1.07 -19.11
N GLY A 1201 17.16 -2.27 -18.83
CA GLY A 1201 17.15 -3.39 -19.77
C GLY A 1201 18.46 -4.19 -19.87
N GLY A 1202 19.52 -3.75 -19.18
CA GLY A 1202 20.79 -4.47 -19.07
C GLY A 1202 20.75 -5.68 -18.13
N SER A 1203 21.67 -6.63 -18.31
CA SER A 1203 21.65 -7.91 -17.59
C SER A 1203 21.69 -7.76 -16.06
N SER A 1204 22.54 -6.89 -15.54
CA SER A 1204 22.66 -6.62 -14.10
C SER A 1204 21.48 -5.80 -13.55
N TYR A 1205 20.96 -4.87 -14.35
CA TYR A 1205 19.75 -4.12 -14.02
C TYR A 1205 18.54 -5.05 -13.88
N GLU A 1206 18.36 -5.97 -14.82
CA GLU A 1206 17.28 -6.95 -14.82
C GLU A 1206 17.44 -7.98 -13.69
N ASN A 1207 18.67 -8.45 -13.43
CA ASN A 1207 18.93 -9.33 -12.28
C ASN A 1207 18.58 -8.65 -10.95
N LEU A 1208 18.91 -7.37 -10.78
CA LEU A 1208 18.53 -6.61 -9.58
C LEU A 1208 17.01 -6.41 -9.49
N SER A 1209 16.34 -6.09 -10.61
CA SER A 1209 14.87 -5.99 -10.66
C SER A 1209 14.20 -7.30 -10.27
N ALA A 1210 14.64 -8.42 -10.86
CA ALA A 1210 14.13 -9.75 -10.57
C ALA A 1210 14.36 -10.15 -9.12
N LEU A 1211 15.52 -9.82 -8.56
CA LEU A 1211 15.82 -10.04 -7.15
C LEU A 1211 14.89 -9.22 -6.25
N ILE A 1212 14.71 -7.93 -6.50
CA ILE A 1212 13.81 -7.09 -5.70
C ILE A 1212 12.38 -7.63 -5.76
N GLN A 1213 11.87 -7.96 -6.94
CA GLN A 1213 10.55 -8.57 -7.09
C GLN A 1213 10.43 -9.90 -6.33
N GLU A 1214 11.46 -10.74 -6.39
CA GLU A 1214 11.50 -11.99 -5.62
C GLU A 1214 11.45 -11.72 -4.11
N LEU A 1215 12.19 -10.72 -3.62
CA LEU A 1215 12.19 -10.32 -2.22
C LEU A 1215 10.84 -9.72 -1.79
N GLU A 1216 10.19 -8.94 -2.64
CA GLU A 1216 8.83 -8.43 -2.42
C GLU A 1216 7.83 -9.58 -2.36
N MET A 1217 7.97 -10.59 -3.22
CA MET A 1217 7.17 -11.81 -3.16
C MET A 1217 7.50 -12.65 -1.93
N VAL A 1218 8.74 -12.70 -1.47
CA VAL A 1218 9.11 -13.37 -0.21
C VAL A 1218 8.49 -12.63 0.97
N LYS A 1219 8.54 -11.30 1.00
CA LYS A 1219 7.82 -10.48 1.98
C LYS A 1219 6.33 -10.78 1.93
N ALA A 1220 5.71 -10.66 0.75
CA ALA A 1220 4.28 -10.90 0.54
C ALA A 1220 3.83 -12.37 0.67
N SER A 1221 4.71 -13.35 0.51
CA SER A 1221 4.43 -14.78 0.72
C SER A 1221 4.74 -15.21 2.14
N THR A 1222 5.62 -14.51 2.85
CA THR A 1222 5.67 -14.57 4.30
C THR A 1222 4.37 -14.00 4.84
N THR A 1223 3.84 -12.90 4.29
CA THR A 1223 2.48 -12.39 4.52
C THR A 1223 1.36 -13.37 4.13
N ARG A 1224 1.47 -14.12 3.01
CA ARG A 1224 0.41 -15.03 2.50
C ARG A 1224 0.47 -16.51 2.93
N ARG A 1225 1.63 -17.11 3.23
CA ARG A 1225 1.77 -18.50 3.76
C ARG A 1225 1.33 -18.63 5.23
N ARG A 1226 0.66 -17.59 5.70
CA ARG A 1226 0.19 -17.36 7.05
C ARG A 1226 -1.35 -17.24 7.06
N VAL A 1227 -2.01 -17.72 6.00
CA VAL A 1227 -3.47 -17.84 5.89
C VAL A 1227 -3.82 -19.24 5.36
N PRO A 1228 -4.62 -20.05 6.05
CA PRO A 1228 -5.54 -20.98 5.39
C PRO A 1228 -6.70 -20.19 4.77
#